data_AF-A0A922IQE8-F1
#
_entry.id   AF-A0A922IQE8-F1
#
_cell.length_a   1.000
_cell.length_b   1.000
_cell.length_c   1.000
_cell.angle_alpha   90.00
_cell.angle_beta   90.00
_cell.angle_gamma   90.00
#
_symmetry.space_group_name_H-M   'P 1'
#
loop_
_entity.id
_entity.type
_entity.pdbx_description
1 polymer ?
#
loop_
_entity_poly.entity_id
_entity_poly.type
_entity_poly.pdbx_seq_one_letter_code
_entity_poly.pdbx_strand_id
1 'polypeptide(L)'
;MHGRVKIIQTAEQERAKKLKKEQISKEFSEECEKLWLCREKDDFDEVHLEEIGSLIETSPDTATLWNYRREIIMHLIRNFSEDQEKASKLFESELNLTTRCLYSSPKSYTVWYHRSWVMNNHTSPNWESELKLCNQALTQDERNFHCWDYRRFVVSKGSISTELELEFTDSAIGKNMSNYSAWHYRGELLASASNASVSSSESLNPQTQLNKKQSQSRFDFSLPSGELDLVHNAIFTDPADQSPWFYYWWLLGRGERKVYLRELYISRKLGRFVLVFSSVKLMQTLKDLQVSIKVFPCDGTISNSITLTPELLGGWNSVLDGQLSAVWWLPLNQDLVSRYAPDNDRHLYQCQPWNVVAQVWIRKANGDGNQEICVNMPEGSANYLSLQCCMDSHQNESLTRVTLDPLRLLNPMILPSHDPKDLVGELNIVRDLLSFEPKNKWALLTLVSLLRFIRPHNFHEEVKEALNVLVSVDPQRSFYYEHLRSLYAALDVLAHAYEDQSREVVLHNLDMSCFRNLDWYALMTKIDFSNNSIVRIPDTFSYLISVLELNLDDNQLITLCGISRLPSLTNLSVQRNRLCTFESIEDLVYCPSLRVVYINGNEVIKLPQLSNLISKHPGFQRQGDSFSLVYDKTFHH
;
A
#
# COMPACT_ATOMS: atom_id res chain seq x y z
N MET A 1 23.21 10.30 20.33
CA MET A 1 23.44 8.90 20.74
C MET A 1 24.21 8.06 19.69
N HIS A 2 24.86 8.68 18.70
CA HIS A 2 25.50 7.96 17.58
C HIS A 2 26.98 8.34 17.42
N GLY A 3 27.79 7.42 16.86
CA GLY A 3 29.19 7.68 16.48
C GLY A 3 30.21 7.76 17.62
N ARG A 4 29.85 7.46 18.87
CA ARG A 4 30.82 7.46 19.98
C ARG A 4 31.78 6.28 19.87
N VAL A 5 32.97 6.55 19.36
CA VAL A 5 34.09 5.59 19.38
C VAL A 5 34.36 5.20 20.84
N LYS A 6 34.37 3.90 21.10
CA LYS A 6 34.60 3.35 22.43
C LYS A 6 36.09 3.47 22.76
N ILE A 7 36.48 4.59 23.35
CA ILE A 7 37.85 4.80 23.84
C ILE A 7 37.99 4.03 25.15
N ILE A 8 38.98 3.15 25.25
CA ILE A 8 39.33 2.47 26.50
C ILE A 8 39.96 3.54 27.40
N GLN A 9 39.20 4.01 28.40
CA GLN A 9 39.63 5.02 29.37
C GLN A 9 40.06 4.31 30.66
N THR A 10 41.03 4.88 31.38
CA THR A 10 41.40 4.37 32.71
C THR A 10 40.26 4.61 33.70
N ALA A 11 40.16 3.79 34.76
CA ALA A 11 39.09 3.92 35.77
C ALA A 11 39.06 5.31 36.44
N GLU A 12 40.21 5.98 36.53
CA GLU A 12 40.33 7.35 37.05
C GLU A 12 39.78 8.40 36.07
N GLN A 13 40.08 8.26 34.77
CA GLN A 13 39.51 9.13 33.73
C GLN A 13 37.99 8.95 33.58
N GLU A 14 37.47 7.73 33.72
CA GLU A 14 36.02 7.49 33.73
C GLU A 14 35.35 8.14 34.94
N ARG A 15 35.93 8.03 36.14
CA ARG A 15 35.43 8.70 37.35
C ARG A 15 35.43 10.22 37.20
N ALA A 16 36.53 10.81 36.74
CA ALA A 16 36.63 12.25 36.52
C ALA A 16 35.61 12.76 35.48
N LYS A 17 35.43 12.04 34.38
CA LYS A 17 34.43 12.36 33.34
C LYS A 17 33.00 12.21 33.87
N LYS A 18 32.73 11.21 34.70
CA LYS A 18 31.43 11.00 35.35
C LYS A 18 31.12 12.15 36.30
N LEU A 19 32.05 12.52 37.18
CA LEU A 19 31.90 13.66 38.09
C LEU A 19 31.65 14.96 37.34
N LYS A 20 32.43 15.23 36.27
CA LYS A 20 32.22 16.42 35.44
C LYS A 20 30.84 16.44 34.79
N LYS A 21 30.36 15.29 34.31
CA LYS A 21 29.02 15.17 33.72
C LYS A 21 27.91 15.37 34.76
N GLU A 22 28.08 14.82 35.96
CA GLU A 22 27.14 14.98 37.07
C GLU A 22 27.06 16.45 37.52
N GLN A 23 28.21 17.14 37.61
CA GLN A 23 28.26 18.57 37.94
C GLN A 23 27.53 19.42 36.88
N ILE A 24 27.86 19.23 35.59
CA ILE A 24 27.17 19.93 34.48
C ILE A 24 25.67 19.64 34.49
N SER A 25 25.28 18.39 34.74
CA SER A 25 23.85 18.02 34.80
C SER A 25 23.15 18.70 35.96
N LYS A 26 23.81 18.82 37.12
CA LYS A 26 23.25 19.48 38.30
C LYS A 26 23.09 20.98 38.05
N GLU A 27 24.12 21.64 37.55
CA GLU A 27 24.07 23.07 37.19
C GLU A 27 22.97 23.35 36.15
N PHE A 28 22.85 22.50 35.13
CA PHE A 28 21.80 22.61 34.13
C PHE A 28 20.40 22.46 34.74
N SER A 29 20.20 21.48 35.62
CA SER A 29 18.92 21.28 36.30
C SER A 29 18.55 22.47 37.19
N GLU A 30 19.48 22.95 38.01
CA GLU A 30 19.26 24.10 38.90
C GLU A 30 18.92 25.38 38.12
N GLU A 31 19.60 25.63 37.01
CA GLU A 31 19.33 26.82 36.19
C GLU A 31 17.98 26.76 35.53
N CYS A 32 17.62 25.59 35.01
CA CYS A 32 16.31 25.43 34.43
C CYS A 32 15.20 25.48 35.51
N GLU A 33 15.44 25.05 36.76
CA GLU A 33 14.50 25.17 37.90
C GLU A 33 14.08 26.61 38.16
N LYS A 34 15.05 27.53 38.09
CA LYS A 34 14.77 28.96 38.19
C LYS A 34 13.87 29.43 37.05
N LEU A 35 14.19 29.04 35.81
CA LEU A 35 13.41 29.42 34.63
C LEU A 35 11.98 28.88 34.65
N TRP A 36 11.73 27.67 35.17
CA TRP A 36 10.38 27.15 35.30
C TRP A 36 9.55 27.93 36.32
N LEU A 37 10.15 28.35 37.44
CA LEU A 37 9.49 29.20 38.43
C LEU A 37 9.16 30.60 37.87
N CYS A 38 10.00 31.15 37.00
CA CYS A 38 9.71 32.39 36.28
C CYS A 38 8.54 32.19 35.30
N ARG A 39 8.57 31.10 34.53
CA ARG A 39 7.49 30.75 33.59
C ARG A 39 6.13 30.56 34.28
N GLU A 40 6.09 29.93 35.44
CA GLU A 40 4.86 29.75 36.23
C GLU A 40 4.22 31.07 36.69
N LYS A 41 5.02 32.13 36.78
CA LYS A 41 4.57 33.48 37.15
C LYS A 41 4.25 34.36 35.94
N ASP A 42 4.24 33.78 34.73
CA ASP A 42 4.12 34.52 33.47
C ASP A 42 5.18 35.65 33.34
N ASP A 43 6.38 35.41 33.87
CA ASP A 43 7.50 36.34 33.75
C ASP A 43 8.14 36.20 32.35
N PHE A 44 7.94 37.23 31.51
CA PHE A 44 8.28 37.23 30.09
C PHE A 44 9.28 38.34 29.73
N ASP A 45 10.33 38.48 30.55
CA ASP A 45 11.39 39.46 30.34
C ASP A 45 12.48 39.00 29.35
N GLU A 46 13.13 39.99 28.73
CA GLU A 46 14.22 39.78 27.74
C GLU A 46 15.45 39.10 28.36
N VAL A 47 15.67 39.28 29.67
CA VAL A 47 16.77 38.63 30.42
C VAL A 47 16.68 37.10 30.32
N HIS A 48 15.47 36.55 30.40
CA HIS A 48 15.27 35.10 30.30
C HIS A 48 15.57 34.56 28.89
N LEU A 49 15.49 35.39 27.84
CA LEU A 49 15.95 34.99 26.50
C LEU A 49 17.47 34.81 26.44
N GLU A 50 18.25 35.59 27.17
CA GLU A 50 19.71 35.38 27.20
C GLU A 50 20.07 34.11 27.98
N GLU A 51 19.46 33.92 29.15
CA GLU A 51 19.66 32.76 30.03
C GLU A 51 19.29 31.44 29.31
N ILE A 52 18.10 31.38 28.71
CA ILE A 52 17.67 30.21 27.95
C ILE A 52 18.58 29.99 26.72
N GLY A 53 19.09 31.06 26.10
CA GLY A 53 19.93 30.98 24.90
C GLY A 53 21.24 30.24 25.19
N SER A 54 21.88 30.61 26.30
CA SER A 54 23.10 29.94 26.80
C SER A 54 22.87 28.45 27.08
N LEU A 55 21.74 28.10 27.71
CA LEU A 55 21.40 26.70 28.00
C LEU A 55 21.17 25.89 26.73
N ILE A 56 20.44 26.43 25.78
CA ILE A 56 20.08 25.74 24.54
C ILE A 56 21.28 25.53 23.62
N GLU A 57 22.27 26.42 23.60
CA GLU A 57 23.49 26.19 22.80
C GLU A 57 24.25 24.93 23.24
N THR A 58 24.16 24.58 24.53
CA THR A 58 24.75 23.37 25.09
C THR A 58 23.80 22.16 25.07
N SER A 59 22.49 22.40 25.07
CA SER A 59 21.45 21.35 25.04
C SER A 59 20.29 21.72 24.11
N PRO A 60 20.50 21.71 22.78
CA PRO A 60 19.52 22.20 21.81
C PRO A 60 18.26 21.34 21.68
N ASP A 61 18.32 20.09 22.16
CA ASP A 61 17.19 19.15 22.12
C ASP A 61 16.18 19.34 23.28
N THR A 62 16.40 20.30 24.18
CA THR A 62 15.49 20.58 25.30
C THR A 62 14.26 21.36 24.81
N ALA A 63 13.25 20.63 24.30
CA ALA A 63 12.06 21.20 23.67
C ALA A 63 11.32 22.23 24.55
N THR A 64 11.22 22.00 25.86
CA THR A 64 10.50 22.89 26.79
C THR A 64 11.13 24.28 26.86
N LEU A 65 12.47 24.39 26.78
CA LEU A 65 13.15 25.68 26.77
C LEU A 65 12.80 26.47 25.51
N TRP A 66 12.78 25.81 24.34
CA TRP A 66 12.32 26.44 23.10
C TRP A 66 10.85 26.89 23.15
N ASN A 67 9.99 26.15 23.85
CA ASN A 67 8.59 26.54 24.04
C ASN A 67 8.51 27.84 24.85
N TYR A 68 9.24 27.90 25.97
CA TYR A 68 9.26 29.09 26.82
C TYR A 68 9.85 30.30 26.09
N ARG A 69 10.93 30.14 25.30
CA ARG A 69 11.43 31.22 24.42
C ARG A 69 10.34 31.79 23.52
N ARG A 70 9.56 30.92 22.87
CA ARG A 70 8.48 31.37 21.96
C ARG A 70 7.40 32.14 22.71
N GLU A 71 7.06 31.75 23.94
CA GLU A 71 6.12 32.48 24.78
C GLU A 71 6.64 33.89 25.11
N ILE A 72 7.91 33.99 25.52
CA ILE A 72 8.56 35.28 25.79
C ILE A 72 8.59 36.16 24.53
N ILE A 73 9.05 35.62 23.39
CA ILE A 73 9.11 36.36 22.11
C ILE A 73 7.71 36.87 21.71
N MET A 74 6.68 36.03 21.81
CA MET A 74 5.31 36.43 21.48
C MET A 74 4.78 37.51 22.43
N HIS A 75 5.16 37.48 23.71
CA HIS A 75 4.83 38.54 24.67
C HIS A 75 5.52 39.86 24.31
N LEU A 76 6.83 39.83 24.06
CA LEU A 76 7.63 40.99 23.70
C LEU A 76 7.12 41.66 22.41
N ILE A 77 6.83 40.87 21.37
CA ILE A 77 6.31 41.38 20.09
C ILE A 77 4.96 42.09 20.26
N ARG A 78 4.07 41.57 21.12
CA ARG A 78 2.79 42.24 21.43
C ARG A 78 3.02 43.61 22.08
N ASN A 79 4.05 43.73 22.90
CA ASN A 79 4.38 44.98 23.60
C ASN A 79 5.13 46.00 22.72
N PHE A 80 5.74 45.57 21.61
CA PHE A 80 6.50 46.45 20.71
C PHE A 80 5.65 47.47 19.91
N SER A 81 4.32 47.48 20.05
CA SER A 81 3.46 48.61 19.67
C SER A 81 3.79 49.23 18.30
N GLU A 82 3.70 48.45 17.23
CA GLU A 82 4.02 48.81 15.82
C GLU A 82 5.51 49.02 15.47
N ASP A 83 6.46 48.86 16.39
CA ASP A 83 7.91 48.89 16.08
C ASP A 83 8.35 47.60 15.37
N GLN A 84 8.11 47.58 14.05
CA GLN A 84 8.49 46.46 13.18
C GLN A 84 10.01 46.26 13.09
N GLU A 85 10.81 47.31 13.31
CA GLU A 85 12.27 47.21 13.26
C GLU A 85 12.80 46.42 14.46
N LYS A 86 12.29 46.72 15.67
CA LYS A 86 12.65 45.99 16.89
C LYS A 86 12.20 44.52 16.83
N ALA A 87 11.00 44.26 16.32
CA ALA A 87 10.52 42.90 16.10
C ALA A 87 11.39 42.13 15.09
N SER A 88 11.78 42.76 13.99
CA SER A 88 12.68 42.16 12.98
C SER A 88 14.05 41.82 13.57
N LYS A 89 14.65 42.73 14.35
CA LYS A 89 15.94 42.47 15.02
C LYS A 89 15.89 41.30 16.00
N LEU A 90 14.77 41.14 16.72
CA LEU A 90 14.57 40.00 17.63
C LEU A 90 14.49 38.67 16.87
N PHE A 91 13.79 38.61 15.73
CA PHE A 91 13.77 37.39 14.95
C PHE A 91 15.13 37.09 14.29
N GLU A 92 15.87 38.10 13.85
CA GLU A 92 17.23 37.91 13.33
C GLU A 92 18.21 37.39 14.40
N SER A 93 18.08 37.82 15.65
CA SER A 93 18.88 37.25 16.75
C SER A 93 18.54 35.77 17.00
N GLU A 94 17.27 35.38 16.89
CA GLU A 94 16.86 33.96 16.98
C GLU A 94 17.33 33.13 15.78
N LEU A 95 17.36 33.70 14.57
CA LEU A 95 17.96 33.03 13.41
C LEU A 95 19.47 32.80 13.64
N ASN A 96 20.19 33.74 14.25
CA ASN A 96 21.59 33.56 14.62
C ASN A 96 21.77 32.48 15.71
N LEU A 97 20.93 32.46 16.73
CA LEU A 97 20.95 31.44 17.77
C LEU A 97 20.72 30.04 17.18
N THR A 98 19.69 29.87 16.35
CA THR A 98 19.39 28.59 15.71
C THR A 98 20.52 28.15 14.76
N THR A 99 21.15 29.07 14.02
CA THR A 99 22.33 28.74 13.19
C THR A 99 23.47 28.16 14.04
N ARG A 100 23.78 28.78 15.20
CA ARG A 100 24.80 28.25 16.12
C ARG A 100 24.43 26.88 16.68
N CYS A 101 23.16 26.68 17.03
CA CYS A 101 22.66 25.39 17.50
C CYS A 101 22.72 24.29 16.41
N LEU A 102 22.42 24.64 15.15
CA LEU A 102 22.51 23.71 14.02
C LEU A 102 23.95 23.31 13.71
N TYR A 103 24.92 24.17 13.98
CA TYR A 103 26.33 23.82 13.82
C TYR A 103 26.76 22.69 14.77
N SER A 104 26.30 22.71 16.03
CA SER A 104 26.61 21.65 17.00
C SER A 104 25.69 20.44 16.88
N SER A 105 24.43 20.66 16.50
CA SER A 105 23.37 19.64 16.47
C SER A 105 22.52 19.74 15.19
N PRO A 106 23.09 19.41 14.01
CA PRO A 106 22.43 19.60 12.70
C PRO A 106 21.22 18.69 12.47
N LYS A 107 21.00 17.70 13.35
CA LYS A 107 19.89 16.73 13.30
C LYS A 107 18.87 16.94 14.43
N SER A 108 18.87 18.13 15.04
CA SER A 108 17.95 18.46 16.12
C SER A 108 16.58 18.86 15.58
N TYR A 109 15.54 18.08 15.89
CA TYR A 109 14.15 18.40 15.51
C TYR A 109 13.68 19.73 16.08
N THR A 110 14.03 20.02 17.34
CA THR A 110 13.58 21.21 18.07
C THR A 110 14.16 22.48 17.46
N VAL A 111 15.43 22.47 17.06
CA VAL A 111 16.08 23.63 16.44
C VAL A 111 15.47 23.92 15.07
N TRP A 112 15.35 22.91 14.20
CA TRP A 112 14.74 23.08 12.87
C TRP A 112 13.29 23.56 12.97
N TYR A 113 12.52 22.99 13.89
CA TYR A 113 11.14 23.43 14.15
C TYR A 113 11.08 24.88 14.63
N HIS A 114 11.93 25.27 15.58
CA HIS A 114 11.97 26.63 16.08
C HIS A 114 12.36 27.62 14.98
N ARG A 115 13.34 27.27 14.13
CA ARG A 115 13.72 28.09 12.99
C ARG A 115 12.57 28.26 11.99
N SER A 116 11.83 27.20 11.66
CA SER A 116 10.61 27.30 10.84
C SER A 116 9.54 28.18 11.51
N TRP A 117 9.40 28.12 12.83
CA TRP A 117 8.49 29.00 13.57
C TRP A 117 8.93 30.46 13.45
N VAL A 118 10.21 30.78 13.63
CA VAL A 118 10.75 32.14 13.44
C VAL A 118 10.43 32.65 12.04
N MET A 119 10.75 31.86 11.00
CA MET A 119 10.50 32.25 9.60
C MET A 119 9.02 32.47 9.27
N ASN A 120 8.10 31.74 9.91
CA ASN A 120 6.65 31.95 9.70
C ASN A 120 6.10 33.20 10.41
N ASN A 121 6.77 33.69 11.46
CA ASN A 121 6.33 34.86 12.23
C ASN A 121 7.12 36.13 11.90
N HIS A 122 8.24 36.00 11.18
CA HIS A 122 9.04 37.12 10.72
C HIS A 122 8.23 38.03 9.76
N THR A 123 8.33 39.35 9.93
CA THR A 123 7.57 40.33 9.14
C THR A 123 8.08 40.46 7.70
N SER A 124 9.40 40.41 7.50
CA SER A 124 10.06 40.38 6.19
C SER A 124 11.09 39.25 6.09
N PRO A 125 10.66 37.98 5.96
CA PRO A 125 11.57 36.83 5.95
C PRO A 125 12.47 36.82 4.70
N ASN A 126 13.78 36.65 4.91
CA ASN A 126 14.75 36.52 3.82
C ASN A 126 14.93 35.05 3.39
N TRP A 127 14.08 34.59 2.47
CA TRP A 127 14.11 33.21 1.97
C TRP A 127 15.41 32.85 1.22
N GLU A 128 16.06 33.82 0.57
CA GLU A 128 17.33 33.57 -0.15
C GLU A 128 18.46 33.24 0.83
N SER A 129 18.51 33.92 1.98
CA SER A 129 19.44 33.60 3.07
C SER A 129 19.22 32.17 3.58
N GLU A 130 17.96 31.76 3.74
CA GLU A 130 17.63 30.40 4.20
C GLU A 130 18.01 29.32 3.18
N LEU A 131 17.87 29.59 1.87
CA LEU A 131 18.40 28.69 0.84
C LEU A 131 19.93 28.57 0.92
N LYS A 132 20.65 29.67 1.18
CA LYS A 132 22.11 29.65 1.39
C LYS A 132 22.49 28.80 2.61
N LEU A 133 21.76 28.92 3.71
CA LEU A 133 21.94 28.05 4.88
C LEU A 133 21.72 26.58 4.50
N CYS A 134 20.65 26.27 3.78
CA CYS A 134 20.37 24.90 3.33
C CYS A 134 21.51 24.36 2.46
N ASN A 135 22.02 25.17 1.52
CA ASN A 135 23.14 24.79 0.67
C ASN A 135 24.40 24.47 1.48
N GLN A 136 24.70 25.29 2.51
CA GLN A 136 25.84 25.07 3.39
C GLN A 136 25.66 23.79 4.22
N ALA A 137 24.49 23.59 4.82
CA ALA A 137 24.19 22.41 5.63
C ALA A 137 24.23 21.12 4.80
N LEU A 138 23.69 21.14 3.58
CA LEU A 138 23.74 19.99 2.65
C LEU A 138 25.12 19.75 2.05
N THR A 139 26.00 20.76 2.01
CA THR A 139 27.41 20.55 1.66
C THR A 139 28.14 19.78 2.75
N GLN A 140 27.75 19.94 4.02
CA GLN A 140 28.34 19.22 5.15
C GLN A 140 27.77 17.81 5.34
N ASP A 141 26.45 17.66 5.20
CA ASP A 141 25.75 16.37 5.22
C ASP A 141 24.62 16.38 4.19
N GLU A 142 24.93 15.90 2.99
CA GLU A 142 24.01 15.86 1.85
C GLU A 142 22.81 14.93 2.06
N ARG A 143 22.86 14.07 3.09
CA ARG A 143 21.80 13.14 3.49
C ARG A 143 21.03 13.62 4.73
N ASN A 144 21.27 14.85 5.18
CA ASN A 144 20.53 15.43 6.29
C ASN A 144 19.07 15.70 5.90
N PHE A 145 18.19 14.73 6.15
CA PHE A 145 16.78 14.83 5.80
C PHE A 145 16.08 16.01 6.49
N HIS A 146 16.52 16.44 7.69
CA HIS A 146 15.94 17.62 8.33
C HIS A 146 16.21 18.89 7.52
N CYS A 147 17.41 19.02 6.95
CA CYS A 147 17.74 20.15 6.08
C CYS A 147 16.97 20.07 4.76
N TRP A 148 16.79 18.88 4.19
CA TRP A 148 15.93 18.69 3.01
C TRP A 148 14.47 19.06 3.28
N ASP A 149 13.93 18.68 4.43
CA ASP A 149 12.58 19.02 4.87
C ASP A 149 12.43 20.54 5.06
N TYR A 150 13.42 21.16 5.72
CA TYR A 150 13.46 22.61 5.90
C TYR A 150 13.59 23.35 4.58
N ARG A 151 14.41 22.85 3.65
CA ARG A 151 14.52 23.41 2.29
C ARG A 151 13.17 23.39 1.59
N ARG A 152 12.42 22.29 1.65
CA ARG A 152 11.06 22.22 1.08
C ARG A 152 10.11 23.23 1.71
N PHE A 153 10.21 23.45 3.03
CA PHE A 153 9.48 24.51 3.72
C PHE A 153 9.84 25.91 3.17
N VAL A 154 11.13 26.21 3.04
CA VAL A 154 11.65 27.49 2.50
C VAL A 154 11.19 27.70 1.06
N VAL A 155 11.34 26.69 0.19
CA VAL A 155 10.90 26.73 -1.21
C VAL A 155 9.41 27.01 -1.32
N SER A 156 8.60 26.29 -0.53
CA SER A 156 7.14 26.46 -0.54
C SER A 156 6.70 27.83 -0.02
N LYS A 157 7.32 28.35 1.04
CA LYS A 157 6.95 29.64 1.66
C LYS A 157 7.53 30.84 0.92
N GLY A 158 8.71 30.69 0.34
CA GLY A 158 9.37 31.71 -0.47
C GLY A 158 8.90 31.75 -1.92
N SER A 159 7.97 30.87 -2.32
CA SER A 159 7.47 30.74 -3.70
C SER A 159 8.61 30.59 -4.72
N ILE A 160 9.63 29.81 -4.36
CA ILE A 160 10.78 29.52 -5.23
C ILE A 160 10.31 28.60 -6.36
N SER A 161 10.73 28.88 -7.59
CA SER A 161 10.26 28.14 -8.75
C SER A 161 10.80 26.71 -8.77
N THR A 162 10.02 25.78 -9.34
CA THR A 162 10.41 24.37 -9.44
C THR A 162 11.65 24.20 -10.31
N GLU A 163 11.81 25.03 -11.35
CA GLU A 163 12.95 24.99 -12.27
C GLU A 163 14.27 25.21 -11.54
N LEU A 164 14.34 26.20 -10.63
CA LEU A 164 15.54 26.48 -9.83
C LEU A 164 15.87 25.32 -8.88
N GLU A 165 14.85 24.65 -8.36
CA GLU A 165 15.07 23.48 -7.48
C GLU A 165 15.47 22.24 -8.28
N LEU A 166 14.98 22.06 -9.52
CA LEU A 166 15.47 21.03 -10.42
C LEU A 166 16.95 21.27 -10.76
N GLU A 167 17.35 22.51 -11.09
CA GLU A 167 18.76 22.88 -11.30
C GLU A 167 19.63 22.60 -10.05
N PHE A 168 19.09 22.87 -8.86
CA PHE A 168 19.77 22.50 -7.62
C PHE A 168 19.97 20.99 -7.50
N THR A 169 18.95 20.18 -7.82
CA THR A 169 19.10 18.73 -7.83
C THR A 169 20.10 18.24 -8.89
N ASP A 170 20.16 18.88 -10.07
CA ASP A 170 21.16 18.57 -11.09
C ASP A 170 22.58 18.79 -10.55
N SER A 171 22.80 19.92 -9.87
CA SER A 171 24.09 20.21 -9.22
C SER A 171 24.42 19.22 -8.10
N ALA A 172 23.43 18.84 -7.29
CA ALA A 172 23.62 17.91 -6.18
C ALA A 172 23.96 16.48 -6.69
N ILE A 173 23.22 16.00 -7.69
CA ILE A 173 23.47 14.70 -8.34
C ILE A 173 24.81 14.71 -9.08
N GLY A 174 25.14 15.80 -9.79
CA GLY A 174 26.42 15.93 -10.48
C GLY A 174 27.63 15.94 -9.54
N LYS A 175 27.48 16.44 -8.30
CA LYS A 175 28.52 16.36 -7.25
C LYS A 175 28.60 14.97 -6.63
N ASN A 176 27.47 14.33 -6.38
CA ASN A 176 27.40 12.98 -5.86
C ASN A 176 26.17 12.24 -6.38
N MET A 177 26.38 11.32 -7.33
CA MET A 177 25.30 10.52 -7.91
C MET A 177 24.66 9.56 -6.91
N SER A 178 25.34 9.23 -5.81
CA SER A 178 24.80 8.40 -4.71
C SER A 178 23.94 9.18 -3.72
N ASN A 179 23.66 10.46 -3.98
CA ASN A 179 22.78 11.26 -3.15
C ASN A 179 21.30 10.88 -3.37
N TYR A 180 20.84 9.84 -2.67
CA TYR A 180 19.44 9.41 -2.68
C TYR A 180 18.45 10.54 -2.38
N SER A 181 18.80 11.46 -1.48
CA SER A 181 17.92 12.57 -1.10
C SER A 181 17.70 13.53 -2.27
N ALA A 182 18.71 13.78 -3.10
CA ALA A 182 18.58 14.60 -4.30
C ALA A 182 17.69 13.94 -5.35
N TRP A 183 17.88 12.65 -5.64
CA TRP A 183 17.02 11.88 -6.54
C TRP A 183 15.57 11.83 -6.06
N HIS A 184 15.36 11.57 -4.77
CA HIS A 184 14.04 11.56 -4.17
C HIS A 184 13.36 12.92 -4.29
N TYR A 185 14.09 14.01 -3.99
CA TYR A 185 13.55 15.35 -4.09
C TYR A 185 13.20 15.72 -5.53
N ARG A 186 14.04 15.36 -6.50
CA ARG A 186 13.75 15.55 -7.92
C ARG A 186 12.44 14.86 -8.33
N GLY A 187 12.24 13.61 -7.93
CA GLY A 187 11.01 12.87 -8.20
C GLY A 187 9.77 13.54 -7.59
N GLU A 188 9.87 14.06 -6.35
CA GLU A 188 8.78 14.82 -5.71
C GLU A 188 8.49 16.15 -6.41
N LEU A 189 9.52 16.86 -6.88
CA LEU A 189 9.37 18.12 -7.64
C LEU A 189 8.61 17.87 -8.96
N LEU A 190 9.04 16.87 -9.73
CA LEU A 190 8.39 16.49 -10.99
C LEU A 190 6.93 16.05 -10.77
N ALA A 191 6.67 15.30 -9.70
CA ALA A 191 5.32 14.90 -9.33
C ALA A 191 4.43 16.07 -8.87
N SER A 192 5.02 17.14 -8.35
CA SER A 192 4.27 18.29 -7.81
C SER A 192 3.98 19.36 -8.87
N ALA A 193 4.92 19.63 -9.78
CA ALA A 193 4.75 20.62 -10.84
C ALA A 193 3.62 20.26 -11.83
N SER A 194 3.40 18.98 -12.09
CA SER A 194 2.29 18.50 -12.92
C SER A 194 0.91 18.69 -12.28
N ASN A 195 0.82 18.78 -10.96
CA ASN A 195 -0.44 19.05 -10.25
C ASN A 195 -0.82 20.54 -10.27
N ALA A 196 0.17 21.44 -10.38
CA ALA A 196 -0.07 22.88 -10.40
C ALA A 196 -0.72 23.37 -11.71
N SER A 197 -0.55 22.65 -12.82
CA SER A 197 -1.20 22.98 -14.11
C SER A 197 -2.72 22.72 -14.13
N VAL A 198 -3.31 22.13 -13.07
CA VAL A 198 -4.76 21.83 -12.99
C VAL A 198 -5.48 22.65 -11.91
N SER A 199 -4.77 23.35 -11.01
CA SER A 199 -5.42 24.08 -9.91
C SER A 199 -4.87 25.50 -9.77
N SER A 200 -5.33 26.42 -10.61
CA SER A 200 -5.21 27.86 -10.35
C SER A 200 -6.45 28.38 -9.63
N SER A 201 -6.53 28.17 -8.32
CA SER A 201 -7.17 29.05 -7.32
C SER A 201 -7.46 28.27 -6.03
N GLU A 202 -6.66 28.54 -4.99
CA GLU A 202 -7.09 28.77 -3.59
C GLU A 202 -5.95 28.48 -2.61
N SER A 203 -5.68 29.47 -1.76
CA SER A 203 -4.72 29.43 -0.65
C SER A 203 -5.23 28.48 0.45
N LEU A 204 -4.53 27.37 0.71
CA LEU A 204 -4.89 26.45 1.80
C LEU A 204 -3.69 26.00 2.66
N ASN A 205 -4.00 25.91 3.96
CA ASN A 205 -3.17 25.73 5.15
C ASN A 205 -2.14 24.57 5.13
N PRO A 206 -0.99 24.68 5.84
CA PRO A 206 0.09 23.68 5.82
C PRO A 206 -0.17 22.37 6.61
N GLN A 207 -1.31 22.21 7.28
CA GLN A 207 -1.63 20.96 8.01
C GLN A 207 -2.41 19.91 7.21
N THR A 208 -2.94 20.26 6.02
CA THR A 208 -3.66 19.31 5.15
C THR A 208 -2.76 18.57 4.16
N GLN A 209 -1.48 18.92 4.06
CA GLN A 209 -0.54 18.28 3.12
C GLN A 209 -0.08 16.87 3.55
N LEU A 210 -0.13 16.52 4.84
CA LEU A 210 0.26 15.16 5.26
C LEU A 210 -0.79 14.09 4.93
N ASN A 211 -2.08 14.44 4.83
CA ASN A 211 -3.15 13.48 4.61
C ASN A 211 -3.62 13.38 3.14
N LYS A 212 -3.21 14.32 2.26
CA LYS A 212 -3.55 14.28 0.82
C LYS A 212 -2.52 13.55 -0.07
N LYS A 213 -1.40 13.08 0.49
CA LYS A 213 -0.29 12.46 -0.27
C LYS A 213 -0.53 11.04 -0.79
N GLN A 214 -1.67 10.40 -0.53
CA GLN A 214 -1.91 8.99 -0.89
C GLN A 214 -2.75 8.77 -2.15
N SER A 215 -3.15 9.82 -2.86
CA SER A 215 -4.38 9.69 -3.65
C SER A 215 -4.52 10.63 -4.83
N GLN A 216 -3.66 10.49 -5.84
CA GLN A 216 -3.90 10.95 -7.22
C GLN A 216 -2.97 10.19 -8.18
N SER A 217 -3.50 9.80 -9.35
CA SER A 217 -2.80 9.10 -10.42
C SER A 217 -1.65 9.97 -10.93
N ARG A 218 -0.42 9.57 -10.65
CA ARG A 218 0.79 10.39 -10.78
C ARG A 218 1.47 10.19 -12.14
N PHE A 219 0.76 9.78 -13.20
CA PHE A 219 1.37 9.57 -14.53
C PHE A 219 0.34 9.67 -15.68
N ASP A 220 -0.41 10.78 -15.74
CA ASP A 220 -0.93 11.28 -17.03
C ASP A 220 0.03 12.39 -17.53
N PHE A 221 1.33 12.12 -17.44
CA PHE A 221 2.40 13.11 -17.44
C PHE A 221 3.34 12.91 -18.63
N SER A 222 3.66 13.99 -19.34
CA SER A 222 4.89 14.04 -20.13
C SER A 222 6.04 14.42 -19.19
N LEU A 223 6.80 13.43 -18.70
CA LEU A 223 8.07 13.68 -18.02
C LEU A 223 8.97 14.58 -18.91
N PRO A 224 9.77 15.50 -18.35
CA PRO A 224 10.72 16.26 -19.14
C PRO A 224 11.64 15.34 -19.95
N SER A 225 11.92 15.71 -21.19
CA SER A 225 12.88 14.99 -22.04
C SER A 225 14.25 14.93 -21.37
N GLY A 226 14.86 13.75 -21.31
CA GLY A 226 16.22 13.54 -20.80
C GLY A 226 16.32 12.95 -19.38
N GLU A 227 15.21 12.73 -18.65
CA GLU A 227 15.26 12.08 -17.32
C GLU A 227 15.77 10.63 -17.38
N LEU A 228 15.40 9.88 -18.42
CA LEU A 228 15.93 8.54 -18.66
C LEU A 228 17.43 8.59 -18.98
N ASP A 229 17.87 9.55 -19.79
CA ASP A 229 19.30 9.71 -20.11
C ASP A 229 20.11 10.05 -18.85
N LEU A 230 19.60 10.95 -18.00
CA LEU A 230 20.21 11.33 -16.73
C LEU A 230 20.42 10.11 -15.82
N VAL A 231 19.36 9.31 -15.61
CA VAL A 231 19.44 8.15 -14.71
C VAL A 231 20.26 7.01 -15.33
N HIS A 232 20.18 6.79 -16.65
CA HIS A 232 21.03 5.81 -17.33
C HIS A 232 22.49 6.18 -17.21
N ASN A 233 22.88 7.44 -17.44
CA ASN A 233 24.27 7.87 -17.27
C ASN A 233 24.77 7.61 -15.84
N ALA A 234 23.94 7.86 -14.83
CA ALA A 234 24.29 7.55 -13.44
C ALA A 234 24.46 6.04 -13.20
N ILE A 235 23.52 5.23 -13.69
CA ILE A 235 23.57 3.76 -13.61
C ILE A 235 24.81 3.21 -14.31
N PHE A 236 25.15 3.68 -15.52
CA PHE A 236 26.33 3.20 -16.25
C PHE A 236 27.65 3.68 -15.64
N THR A 237 27.64 4.78 -14.88
CA THR A 237 28.85 5.27 -14.22
C THR A 237 29.17 4.47 -12.95
N ASP A 238 28.16 4.13 -12.15
CA ASP A 238 28.29 3.19 -11.02
C ASP A 238 27.06 2.27 -10.95
N PRO A 239 27.10 1.11 -11.62
CA PRO A 239 25.97 0.19 -11.64
C PRO A 239 25.61 -0.40 -10.27
N ALA A 240 26.52 -0.37 -9.30
CA ALA A 240 26.28 -0.92 -7.96
C ALA A 240 25.51 0.06 -7.06
N ASP A 241 25.53 1.36 -7.37
CA ASP A 241 24.83 2.39 -6.63
C ASP A 241 23.32 2.23 -6.73
N GLN A 242 22.68 2.01 -5.59
CA GLN A 242 21.23 1.80 -5.53
C GLN A 242 20.42 3.06 -5.87
N SER A 243 20.95 4.26 -5.65
CA SER A 243 20.13 5.49 -5.68
C SER A 243 19.55 5.77 -7.07
N PRO A 244 20.34 5.72 -8.15
CA PRO A 244 19.82 5.82 -9.51
C PRO A 244 18.80 4.72 -9.86
N TRP A 245 19.00 3.47 -9.42
CA TRP A 245 18.03 2.38 -9.67
C TRP A 245 16.66 2.65 -9.06
N PHE A 246 16.60 3.17 -7.83
CA PHE A 246 15.34 3.51 -7.20
C PHE A 246 14.62 4.66 -7.92
N TYR A 247 15.36 5.63 -8.43
CA TYR A 247 14.81 6.70 -9.26
C TYR A 247 14.33 6.18 -10.62
N TYR A 248 15.11 5.32 -11.27
CA TYR A 248 14.73 4.67 -12.52
C TYR A 248 13.45 3.84 -12.37
N TRP A 249 13.35 3.04 -11.32
CA TRP A 249 12.12 2.31 -11.04
C TRP A 249 10.93 3.22 -10.77
N TRP A 250 11.15 4.38 -10.13
CA TRP A 250 10.11 5.39 -9.97
C TRP A 250 9.66 5.97 -11.32
N LEU A 251 10.58 6.22 -12.26
CA LEU A 251 10.24 6.66 -13.63
C LEU A 251 9.43 5.61 -14.39
N LEU A 252 9.72 4.32 -14.19
CA LEU A 252 8.90 3.21 -14.72
C LEU A 252 7.52 3.10 -14.03
N GLY A 253 7.27 3.89 -12.98
CA GLY A 253 6.01 3.98 -12.26
C GLY A 253 5.90 3.07 -11.03
N ARG A 254 7.03 2.65 -10.46
CA ARG A 254 7.07 1.89 -9.20
C ARG A 254 6.38 2.66 -8.08
N GLY A 255 5.52 1.95 -7.35
CA GLY A 255 4.78 2.49 -6.21
C GLY A 255 3.37 2.94 -6.56
N GLU A 256 3.02 2.99 -7.84
CA GLU A 256 1.67 3.31 -8.28
C GLU A 256 0.88 2.09 -8.72
N ARG A 257 -0.37 2.06 -8.25
CA ARG A 257 -1.31 0.98 -8.52
C ARG A 257 -2.62 1.60 -8.91
N LYS A 258 -2.93 1.56 -10.20
CA LYS A 258 -4.28 1.82 -10.67
C LYS A 258 -5.18 0.70 -10.17
N VAL A 259 -6.36 1.08 -9.70
CA VAL A 259 -7.35 0.13 -9.22
C VAL A 259 -8.44 0.03 -10.27
N TYR A 260 -8.85 -1.18 -10.58
CA TYR A 260 -9.83 -1.48 -11.61
C TYR A 260 -11.00 -2.20 -10.96
N LEU A 261 -12.23 -1.91 -11.41
CA LEU A 261 -13.36 -2.81 -11.18
C LEU A 261 -13.24 -3.94 -12.20
N ARG A 262 -12.75 -5.09 -11.77
CA ARG A 262 -12.32 -6.20 -12.64
C ARG A 262 -13.49 -7.06 -13.08
N GLU A 263 -14.37 -7.42 -12.15
CA GLU A 263 -15.46 -8.39 -12.38
C GLU A 263 -16.76 -7.93 -11.74
N LEU A 264 -17.86 -8.22 -12.45
CA LEU A 264 -19.22 -8.24 -11.93
C LEU A 264 -19.73 -9.67 -11.98
N TYR A 265 -20.36 -10.13 -10.91
CA TYR A 265 -20.87 -11.49 -10.82
C TYR A 265 -22.23 -11.54 -10.14
N ILE A 266 -23.17 -12.28 -10.72
CA ILE A 266 -24.48 -12.52 -10.13
C ILE A 266 -24.60 -14.02 -9.85
N SER A 267 -25.05 -14.39 -8.65
CA SER A 267 -25.28 -15.79 -8.28
C SER A 267 -26.62 -15.96 -7.57
N ARG A 268 -27.50 -16.77 -8.14
CA ARG A 268 -28.76 -17.18 -7.50
C ARG A 268 -28.50 -18.02 -6.26
N LYS A 269 -27.57 -18.97 -6.35
CA LYS A 269 -27.23 -19.88 -5.24
C LYS A 269 -26.77 -19.11 -4.01
N LEU A 270 -25.93 -18.09 -4.21
CA LEU A 270 -25.48 -17.24 -3.10
C LEU A 270 -26.50 -16.18 -2.72
N GLY A 271 -27.43 -15.84 -3.63
CA GLY A 271 -28.32 -14.69 -3.49
C GLY A 271 -27.54 -13.39 -3.44
N ARG A 272 -26.54 -13.21 -4.33
CA ARG A 272 -25.60 -12.08 -4.30
C ARG A 272 -25.36 -11.50 -5.68
N PHE A 273 -25.25 -10.17 -5.73
CA PHE A 273 -24.53 -9.45 -6.78
C PHE A 273 -23.17 -9.01 -6.23
N VAL A 274 -22.09 -9.33 -6.91
CA VAL A 274 -20.71 -9.19 -6.44
C VAL A 274 -19.92 -8.29 -7.38
N LEU A 275 -19.11 -7.41 -6.78
CA LEU A 275 -18.10 -6.60 -7.42
C LEU A 275 -16.73 -7.08 -6.96
N VAL A 276 -15.80 -7.25 -7.89
CA VAL A 276 -14.41 -7.55 -7.56
C VAL A 276 -13.47 -6.50 -8.13
N PHE A 277 -12.66 -5.92 -7.27
CA PHE A 277 -11.64 -4.92 -7.60
C PHE A 277 -10.26 -5.56 -7.72
N SER A 278 -9.36 -4.93 -8.49
CA SER A 278 -7.96 -5.34 -8.59
C SER A 278 -7.12 -5.04 -7.34
N SER A 279 -7.68 -4.30 -6.38
CA SER A 279 -7.10 -4.06 -5.06
C SER A 279 -8.18 -3.69 -4.04
N VAL A 280 -7.80 -3.70 -2.77
CA VAL A 280 -8.69 -3.45 -1.63
C VAL A 280 -9.27 -2.04 -1.67
N LYS A 281 -10.58 -1.94 -1.41
CA LYS A 281 -11.34 -0.69 -1.25
C LYS A 281 -11.92 -0.54 0.13
N LEU A 282 -12.02 0.70 0.58
CA LEU A 282 -12.79 1.08 1.76
C LEU A 282 -14.27 1.13 1.42
N MET A 283 -15.13 0.56 2.26
CA MET A 283 -16.60 0.56 2.08
C MET A 283 -17.17 1.95 1.79
N GLN A 284 -16.64 2.97 2.47
CA GLN A 284 -17.09 4.36 2.33
C GLN A 284 -16.86 4.94 0.93
N THR A 285 -15.89 4.41 0.18
CA THR A 285 -15.60 4.85 -1.20
C THR A 285 -16.63 4.31 -2.18
N LEU A 286 -17.33 3.21 -1.85
CA LEU A 286 -18.33 2.59 -2.74
C LEU A 286 -19.57 3.46 -2.96
N LYS A 287 -19.81 4.48 -2.12
CA LYS A 287 -20.89 5.46 -2.32
C LYS A 287 -20.70 6.30 -3.59
N ASP A 288 -19.47 6.38 -4.09
CA ASP A 288 -19.13 7.13 -5.29
C ASP A 288 -19.43 6.32 -6.57
N LEU A 289 -19.79 5.03 -6.43
CA LEU A 289 -20.32 4.20 -7.50
C LEU A 289 -21.82 4.43 -7.64
N GLN A 290 -22.28 4.65 -8.86
CA GLN A 290 -23.70 4.54 -9.15
C GLN A 290 -24.00 3.10 -9.56
N VAL A 291 -24.86 2.42 -8.82
CA VAL A 291 -25.24 1.02 -9.10
C VAL A 291 -26.74 0.95 -9.29
N SER A 292 -27.16 0.31 -10.39
CA SER A 292 -28.57 0.01 -10.68
C SER A 292 -28.70 -1.46 -11.02
N ILE A 293 -29.57 -2.16 -10.29
CA ILE A 293 -29.89 -3.56 -10.55
C ILE A 293 -31.34 -3.60 -10.97
N LYS A 294 -31.57 -3.85 -12.27
CA LYS A 294 -32.90 -4.02 -12.84
C LYS A 294 -33.29 -5.49 -12.82
N VAL A 295 -34.50 -5.75 -12.34
CA VAL A 295 -35.05 -7.08 -12.11
C VAL A 295 -36.35 -7.18 -12.89
N PHE A 296 -36.46 -8.20 -13.73
CA PHE A 296 -37.60 -8.41 -14.61
C PHE A 296 -38.26 -9.75 -14.29
N PRO A 297 -39.60 -9.84 -14.36
CA PRO A 297 -40.27 -11.12 -14.25
C PRO A 297 -39.95 -11.99 -15.48
N CYS A 298 -40.19 -13.30 -15.38
CA CYS A 298 -39.83 -14.25 -16.43
C CYS A 298 -40.55 -13.99 -17.77
N ASP A 299 -41.71 -13.34 -17.74
CA ASP A 299 -42.53 -12.95 -18.90
C ASP A 299 -42.04 -11.66 -19.60
N GLY A 300 -41.01 -10.99 -19.06
CA GLY A 300 -40.12 -10.10 -19.80
C GLY A 300 -40.66 -8.72 -20.17
N THR A 301 -41.77 -8.24 -19.61
CA THR A 301 -42.28 -6.89 -19.91
C THR A 301 -41.47 -5.81 -19.16
N ILE A 302 -40.91 -4.84 -19.90
CA ILE A 302 -40.10 -3.74 -19.34
C ILE A 302 -40.90 -2.90 -18.33
N SER A 303 -42.22 -2.80 -18.53
CA SER A 303 -43.15 -2.06 -17.68
C SER A 303 -43.21 -2.56 -16.24
N ASN A 304 -42.90 -3.83 -16.00
CA ASN A 304 -43.07 -4.46 -14.69
C ASN A 304 -41.73 -4.60 -13.94
N SER A 305 -40.65 -4.00 -14.45
CA SER A 305 -39.31 -4.13 -13.88
C SER A 305 -39.11 -3.32 -12.60
N ILE A 306 -38.33 -3.90 -11.67
CA ILE A 306 -37.94 -3.24 -10.42
C ILE A 306 -36.50 -2.74 -10.57
N THR A 307 -36.24 -1.51 -10.15
CA THR A 307 -34.87 -0.97 -10.08
C THR A 307 -34.44 -0.91 -8.62
N LEU A 308 -33.38 -1.63 -8.29
CA LEU A 308 -32.82 -1.74 -6.94
C LEU A 308 -31.48 -0.98 -6.88
N THR A 309 -31.26 -0.25 -5.79
CA THR A 309 -30.01 0.46 -5.48
C THR A 309 -29.35 -0.19 -4.26
N PRO A 310 -28.05 0.06 -3.99
CA PRO A 310 -27.37 -0.48 -2.82
C PRO A 310 -28.10 -0.21 -1.49
N GLU A 311 -28.71 0.96 -1.34
CA GLU A 311 -29.44 1.36 -0.13
C GLU A 311 -30.70 0.52 0.09
N LEU A 312 -31.44 0.22 -0.98
CA LEU A 312 -32.61 -0.66 -0.95
C LEU A 312 -32.24 -2.10 -0.62
N LEU A 313 -31.00 -2.50 -0.94
CA LEU A 313 -30.47 -3.83 -0.65
C LEU A 313 -29.79 -3.92 0.72
N GLY A 314 -29.91 -2.91 1.58
CA GLY A 314 -29.32 -2.93 2.93
C GLY A 314 -27.82 -2.65 2.97
N GLY A 315 -27.24 -2.14 1.88
CA GLY A 315 -25.86 -1.68 1.80
C GLY A 315 -24.84 -2.77 1.41
N TRP A 316 -23.59 -2.33 1.26
CA TRP A 316 -22.47 -3.17 0.83
C TRP A 316 -21.99 -4.11 1.92
N ASN A 317 -21.77 -5.37 1.54
CA ASN A 317 -21.26 -6.42 2.40
C ASN A 317 -19.91 -6.94 1.88
N SER A 318 -19.10 -7.49 2.80
CA SER A 318 -17.82 -8.13 2.52
C SER A 318 -17.76 -9.49 3.21
N VAL A 319 -16.90 -10.39 2.73
CA VAL A 319 -16.60 -11.67 3.40
C VAL A 319 -15.49 -11.54 4.46
N LEU A 320 -14.87 -10.36 4.53
CA LEU A 320 -13.99 -9.99 5.65
C LEU A 320 -14.79 -9.14 6.64
N ASP A 321 -14.58 -9.35 7.93
CA ASP A 321 -15.27 -8.70 9.06
C ASP A 321 -14.93 -7.20 9.23
N GLY A 322 -14.53 -6.51 8.15
CA GLY A 322 -14.03 -5.14 8.18
C GLY A 322 -14.54 -4.25 7.05
N GLN A 323 -14.23 -2.95 7.15
CA GLN A 323 -14.59 -1.94 6.14
C GLN A 323 -13.65 -1.93 4.92
N LEU A 324 -12.75 -2.90 4.79
CA LEU A 324 -11.79 -3.02 3.69
C LEU A 324 -11.92 -4.36 2.99
N SER A 325 -12.13 -4.34 1.67
CA SER A 325 -12.19 -5.56 0.87
C SER A 325 -11.92 -5.28 -0.62
N ALA A 326 -11.38 -6.27 -1.33
CA ALA A 326 -11.36 -6.28 -2.79
C ALA A 326 -12.65 -6.90 -3.38
N VAL A 327 -13.39 -7.68 -2.58
CA VAL A 327 -14.63 -8.38 -2.99
C VAL A 327 -15.80 -7.81 -2.17
N TRP A 328 -16.75 -7.16 -2.84
CA TRP A 328 -17.94 -6.56 -2.24
C TRP A 328 -19.19 -7.16 -2.84
N TRP A 329 -20.28 -7.23 -2.07
CA TRP A 329 -21.53 -7.76 -2.60
C TRP A 329 -22.77 -7.10 -2.00
N LEU A 330 -23.87 -7.19 -2.75
CA LEU A 330 -25.22 -6.78 -2.35
C LEU A 330 -26.12 -8.02 -2.30
N PRO A 331 -26.98 -8.16 -1.27
CA PRO A 331 -27.94 -9.25 -1.23
C PRO A 331 -28.92 -9.13 -2.38
N LEU A 332 -29.20 -10.26 -3.00
CA LEU A 332 -30.04 -10.36 -4.18
C LEU A 332 -30.84 -11.67 -4.12
N ASN A 333 -31.72 -11.76 -3.12
CA ASN A 333 -32.59 -12.91 -2.88
C ASN A 333 -34.06 -12.58 -3.20
N GLN A 334 -34.89 -13.62 -3.40
CA GLN A 334 -36.30 -13.48 -3.78
C GLN A 334 -37.13 -12.70 -2.75
N ASP A 335 -36.90 -12.93 -1.45
CA ASP A 335 -37.63 -12.24 -0.39
C ASP A 335 -37.40 -10.74 -0.41
N LEU A 336 -36.15 -10.31 -0.63
CA LEU A 336 -35.79 -8.91 -0.67
C LEU A 336 -36.31 -8.24 -1.94
N VAL A 337 -36.13 -8.89 -3.09
CA VAL A 337 -36.59 -8.38 -4.39
C VAL A 337 -38.10 -8.23 -4.43
N SER A 338 -38.84 -9.22 -3.94
CA SER A 338 -40.30 -9.20 -3.94
C SER A 338 -40.92 -8.15 -3.00
N ARG A 339 -40.18 -7.63 -2.00
CA ARG A 339 -40.65 -6.50 -1.17
C ARG A 339 -40.77 -5.20 -1.94
N TYR A 340 -39.99 -5.04 -3.01
CA TYR A 340 -39.98 -3.85 -3.85
C TYR A 340 -40.74 -4.07 -5.17
N ALA A 341 -41.35 -5.24 -5.35
CA ALA A 341 -42.22 -5.51 -6.47
C ALA A 341 -43.56 -4.76 -6.33
N PRO A 342 -44.17 -4.31 -7.44
CA PRO A 342 -45.54 -3.80 -7.43
C PRO A 342 -46.50 -4.83 -6.81
N ASP A 343 -47.47 -4.38 -6.00
CA ASP A 343 -48.37 -5.29 -5.26
C ASP A 343 -49.10 -6.30 -6.16
N ASN A 344 -49.49 -5.88 -7.37
CA ASN A 344 -50.18 -6.72 -8.34
C ASN A 344 -49.28 -7.83 -8.93
N ASP A 345 -47.97 -7.61 -8.98
CA ASP A 345 -46.99 -8.48 -9.62
C ASP A 345 -46.10 -9.21 -8.61
N ARG A 346 -46.25 -8.94 -7.31
CA ARG A 346 -45.41 -9.47 -6.24
C ARG A 346 -45.28 -10.99 -6.26
N HIS A 347 -46.36 -11.70 -6.61
CA HIS A 347 -46.35 -13.16 -6.71
C HIS A 347 -45.41 -13.69 -7.80
N LEU A 348 -45.21 -12.93 -8.89
CA LEU A 348 -44.30 -13.32 -9.99
C LEU A 348 -42.85 -13.34 -9.49
N TYR A 349 -42.49 -12.37 -8.66
CA TYR A 349 -41.14 -12.27 -8.07
C TYR A 349 -40.89 -13.24 -6.92
N GLN A 350 -41.95 -13.72 -6.26
CA GLN A 350 -41.86 -14.70 -5.17
C GLN A 350 -41.78 -16.14 -5.67
N CYS A 351 -42.55 -16.47 -6.71
CA CYS A 351 -42.77 -17.85 -7.10
C CYS A 351 -41.99 -18.27 -8.36
N GLN A 352 -41.44 -17.33 -9.12
CA GLN A 352 -40.72 -17.61 -10.36
C GLN A 352 -39.28 -17.09 -10.35
N PRO A 353 -38.38 -17.72 -11.13
CA PRO A 353 -37.08 -17.13 -11.40
C PRO A 353 -37.21 -15.91 -12.32
N TRP A 354 -36.30 -14.96 -12.18
CA TRP A 354 -36.41 -13.59 -12.70
C TRP A 354 -35.15 -13.19 -13.45
N ASN A 355 -35.28 -12.41 -14.52
CA ASN A 355 -34.13 -11.90 -15.25
C ASN A 355 -33.49 -10.73 -14.49
N VAL A 356 -32.17 -10.60 -14.55
CA VAL A 356 -31.40 -9.56 -13.86
C VAL A 356 -30.51 -8.84 -14.85
N VAL A 357 -30.50 -7.52 -14.79
CA VAL A 357 -29.52 -6.66 -15.45
C VAL A 357 -28.92 -5.75 -14.39
N ALA A 358 -27.70 -6.04 -13.98
CA ALA A 358 -26.94 -5.20 -13.06
C ALA A 358 -25.97 -4.31 -13.84
N GLN A 359 -26.03 -3.00 -13.60
CA GLN A 359 -25.16 -1.99 -14.19
C GLN A 359 -24.47 -1.19 -13.10
N VAL A 360 -23.16 -0.99 -13.26
CA VAL A 360 -22.33 -0.18 -12.37
C VAL A 360 -21.71 0.93 -13.19
N TRP A 361 -22.02 2.18 -12.87
CA TRP A 361 -21.37 3.36 -13.42
C TRP A 361 -20.36 3.95 -12.44
N ILE A 362 -19.20 4.28 -12.96
CA ILE A 362 -18.14 4.96 -12.23
C ILE A 362 -18.15 6.42 -12.68
N ARG A 363 -18.37 7.33 -11.72
CA ARG A 363 -18.31 8.77 -11.98
C ARG A 363 -16.86 9.19 -12.17
N LYS A 364 -16.58 9.96 -13.21
CA LYS A 364 -15.29 10.63 -13.37
C LYS A 364 -15.14 11.69 -12.27
N ALA A 365 -13.94 11.86 -11.73
CA ALA A 365 -13.69 12.92 -10.76
C ALA A 365 -13.90 14.29 -11.44
N ASN A 366 -14.95 15.02 -11.08
CA ASN A 366 -15.04 16.44 -11.36
C ASN A 366 -13.97 17.13 -10.51
N GLY A 367 -13.31 18.17 -11.03
CA GLY A 367 -12.09 18.82 -10.48
C GLY A 367 -12.10 19.32 -9.01
N ASP A 368 -13.09 18.96 -8.20
CA ASP A 368 -13.22 19.24 -6.75
C ASP A 368 -12.32 18.35 -5.86
N GLY A 369 -11.38 17.60 -6.44
CA GLY A 369 -10.39 16.82 -5.68
C GLY A 369 -10.91 15.54 -5.02
N ASN A 370 -12.12 15.07 -5.36
CA ASN A 370 -12.56 13.73 -4.99
C ASN A 370 -11.87 12.67 -5.86
N GLN A 371 -11.30 11.66 -5.23
CA GLN A 371 -10.49 10.63 -5.90
C GLN A 371 -11.38 9.67 -6.71
N GLU A 372 -11.00 9.36 -7.96
CA GLU A 372 -11.66 8.28 -8.70
C GLU A 372 -11.50 6.95 -7.97
N ILE A 373 -12.62 6.28 -7.68
CA ILE A 373 -12.62 5.00 -6.99
C ILE A 373 -11.88 3.92 -7.79
N CYS A 374 -11.96 3.93 -9.11
CA CYS A 374 -11.21 3.02 -9.99
C CYS A 374 -11.15 3.57 -11.41
N VAL A 375 -10.19 3.08 -12.19
CA VAL A 375 -9.87 3.52 -13.54
C VAL A 375 -10.16 2.38 -14.50
N ASN A 376 -11.41 2.20 -14.96
CA ASN A 376 -11.60 1.44 -16.20
C ASN A 376 -11.95 2.48 -17.27
N MET A 377 -11.11 2.60 -18.29
CA MET A 377 -11.30 3.52 -19.39
C MET A 377 -11.56 2.70 -20.65
N PRO A 378 -12.59 2.99 -21.45
CA PRO A 378 -12.47 2.86 -22.90
C PRO A 378 -11.81 4.14 -23.43
N GLU A 379 -11.13 4.03 -24.58
CA GLU A 379 -10.77 5.20 -25.38
C GLU A 379 -12.06 5.91 -25.83
N GLY A 380 -12.47 7.00 -25.15
CA GLY A 380 -13.68 7.72 -25.52
C GLY A 380 -14.12 8.83 -24.55
N SER A 381 -14.76 9.85 -25.11
CA SER A 381 -15.14 11.13 -24.48
C SER A 381 -16.38 11.10 -23.57
N ALA A 382 -16.76 9.95 -23.01
CA ALA A 382 -17.92 9.85 -22.11
C ALA A 382 -17.54 10.14 -20.65
N ASN A 383 -18.36 10.94 -19.96
CA ASN A 383 -18.16 11.33 -18.55
C ASN A 383 -18.42 10.20 -17.52
N TYR A 384 -18.78 9.00 -17.97
CA TYR A 384 -19.06 7.83 -17.13
C TYR A 384 -18.63 6.54 -17.85
N LEU A 385 -17.97 5.63 -17.12
CA LEU A 385 -17.79 4.25 -17.57
C LEU A 385 -18.87 3.37 -16.92
N SER A 386 -19.50 2.49 -17.70
CA SER A 386 -20.40 1.45 -17.20
C SER A 386 -19.89 0.03 -17.43
N LEU A 387 -19.97 -0.83 -16.41
CA LEU A 387 -19.91 -2.29 -16.57
C LEU A 387 -21.30 -2.89 -16.32
N GLN A 388 -21.66 -3.92 -17.09
CA GLN A 388 -22.97 -4.55 -17.03
C GLN A 388 -22.85 -6.07 -16.96
N CYS A 389 -23.66 -6.70 -16.12
CA CYS A 389 -23.80 -8.16 -15.99
C CYS A 389 -25.29 -8.52 -16.11
N CYS A 390 -25.61 -9.53 -16.93
CA CYS A 390 -26.99 -9.95 -17.22
C CYS A 390 -27.18 -11.43 -16.94
N MET A 391 -28.23 -11.80 -16.23
CA MET A 391 -28.56 -13.19 -15.91
C MET A 391 -30.03 -13.46 -16.24
N ASP A 392 -30.30 -14.43 -17.12
CA ASP A 392 -31.67 -14.82 -17.45
C ASP A 392 -32.29 -15.71 -16.35
N SER A 393 -33.62 -15.91 -16.40
CA SER A 393 -34.37 -16.71 -15.44
C SER A 393 -33.97 -18.19 -15.39
N HIS A 394 -33.35 -18.73 -16.43
CA HIS A 394 -32.92 -20.13 -16.51
C HIS A 394 -31.46 -20.34 -16.04
N GLN A 395 -30.66 -19.29 -16.02
CA GLN A 395 -29.28 -19.27 -15.55
C GLN A 395 -29.22 -19.20 -14.02
N ASN A 396 -28.23 -19.87 -13.44
CA ASN A 396 -27.95 -19.82 -12.00
C ASN A 396 -26.91 -18.74 -11.62
N GLU A 397 -26.10 -18.33 -12.59
CA GLU A 397 -25.06 -17.33 -12.40
C GLU A 397 -24.76 -16.60 -13.71
N SER A 398 -24.12 -15.43 -13.60
CA SER A 398 -23.58 -14.68 -14.74
C SER A 398 -22.34 -13.91 -14.31
N LEU A 399 -21.39 -13.74 -15.23
CA LEU A 399 -20.09 -13.11 -15.00
C LEU A 399 -19.75 -12.16 -16.15
N THR A 400 -19.45 -10.91 -15.82
CA THR A 400 -18.79 -9.96 -16.72
C THR A 400 -17.39 -9.66 -16.19
N ARG A 401 -16.38 -9.82 -17.03
CA ARG A 401 -14.97 -9.58 -16.68
C ARG A 401 -14.37 -8.57 -17.65
N VAL A 402 -13.63 -7.60 -17.11
CA VAL A 402 -12.79 -6.69 -17.91
C VAL A 402 -11.54 -7.45 -18.36
N THR A 403 -11.22 -7.36 -19.65
CA THR A 403 -9.98 -7.92 -20.20
C THR A 403 -8.79 -7.17 -19.62
N LEU A 404 -8.15 -7.78 -18.62
CA LEU A 404 -6.99 -7.26 -17.92
C LEU A 404 -5.91 -8.32 -17.89
N ASP A 405 -4.66 -7.90 -18.06
CA ASP A 405 -3.49 -8.77 -17.97
C ASP A 405 -2.96 -8.78 -16.51
N PRO A 406 -3.10 -9.89 -15.76
CA PRO A 406 -2.60 -9.98 -14.39
C PRO A 406 -1.09 -9.75 -14.29
N LEU A 407 -0.31 -10.15 -15.30
CA LEU A 407 1.15 -10.04 -15.28
C LEU A 407 1.59 -8.58 -15.34
N ARG A 408 0.88 -7.75 -16.11
CA ARG A 408 1.12 -6.30 -16.18
C ARG A 408 0.63 -5.60 -14.92
N LEU A 409 -0.60 -5.89 -14.48
CA LEU A 409 -1.21 -5.23 -13.33
C LEU A 409 -0.45 -5.48 -12.01
N LEU A 410 0.07 -6.69 -11.85
CA LEU A 410 0.79 -7.12 -10.66
C LEU A 410 2.32 -6.98 -10.80
N ASN A 411 2.82 -6.35 -11.87
CA ASN A 411 4.25 -6.10 -12.03
C ASN A 411 4.76 -5.14 -10.95
N PRO A 412 5.78 -5.50 -10.15
CA PRO A 412 6.18 -4.70 -8.99
C PRO A 412 6.80 -3.33 -9.33
N MET A 413 7.32 -3.14 -10.54
CA MET A 413 8.12 -1.98 -10.93
C MET A 413 7.52 -1.12 -12.03
N ILE A 414 6.82 -1.74 -12.99
CA ILE A 414 6.38 -1.05 -14.20
C ILE A 414 4.88 -0.77 -14.08
N LEU A 415 4.49 0.48 -14.35
CA LEU A 415 3.08 0.88 -14.33
C LEU A 415 2.34 0.24 -15.51
N PRO A 416 1.12 -0.32 -15.29
CA PRO A 416 0.39 -1.05 -16.33
C PRO A 416 -0.03 -0.23 -17.56
N SER A 417 0.09 1.10 -17.52
CA SER A 417 -0.24 1.98 -18.64
C SER A 417 0.85 2.09 -19.70
N HIS A 418 2.06 1.59 -19.45
CA HIS A 418 3.11 1.55 -20.46
C HIS A 418 2.74 0.58 -21.59
N ASP A 419 3.06 0.93 -22.85
CA ASP A 419 3.07 -0.02 -23.95
C ASP A 419 4.35 -0.88 -23.84
N PRO A 420 4.24 -2.22 -23.80
CA PRO A 420 5.39 -3.13 -23.87
C PRO A 420 6.41 -2.80 -24.96
N LYS A 421 5.97 -2.29 -26.11
CA LYS A 421 6.86 -1.98 -27.25
C LYS A 421 7.84 -0.85 -26.92
N ASP A 422 7.40 0.13 -26.14
CA ASP A 422 8.22 1.30 -25.77
C ASP A 422 9.33 0.91 -24.79
N LEU A 423 9.15 -0.18 -24.04
CA LEU A 423 10.13 -0.68 -23.06
C LEU A 423 11.15 -1.67 -23.64
N VAL A 424 11.08 -2.00 -24.94
CA VAL A 424 12.06 -2.89 -25.58
C VAL A 424 13.46 -2.27 -25.58
N GLY A 425 13.55 -0.94 -25.75
CA GLY A 425 14.82 -0.21 -25.63
C GLY A 425 15.44 -0.38 -24.25
N GLU A 426 14.64 -0.17 -23.21
CA GLU A 426 15.03 -0.35 -21.81
C GLU A 426 15.51 -1.77 -21.50
N LEU A 427 14.80 -2.78 -22.02
CA LEU A 427 15.21 -4.18 -21.89
C LEU A 427 16.59 -4.44 -22.50
N ASN A 428 16.87 -3.86 -23.68
CA ASN A 428 18.16 -4.03 -24.33
C ASN A 428 19.27 -3.31 -23.56
N ILE A 429 19.03 -2.10 -23.05
CA ILE A 429 19.98 -1.35 -22.21
C ILE A 429 20.38 -2.18 -20.99
N VAL A 430 19.40 -2.78 -20.29
CA VAL A 430 19.68 -3.62 -19.11
C VAL A 430 20.43 -4.91 -19.49
N ARG A 431 20.10 -5.53 -20.63
CA ARG A 431 20.85 -6.70 -21.14
C ARG A 431 22.29 -6.36 -21.48
N ASP A 432 22.52 -5.22 -22.12
CA ASP A 432 23.85 -4.73 -22.46
C ASP A 432 24.67 -4.52 -21.18
N LEU A 433 24.10 -3.87 -20.15
CA LEU A 433 24.75 -3.73 -18.85
C LEU A 433 25.12 -5.08 -18.22
N LEU A 434 24.21 -6.06 -18.25
CA LEU A 434 24.45 -7.40 -17.71
C LEU A 434 25.51 -8.19 -18.51
N SER A 435 25.74 -7.85 -19.77
CA SER A 435 26.84 -8.45 -20.54
C SER A 435 28.21 -8.07 -19.99
N PHE A 436 28.33 -6.87 -19.39
CA PHE A 436 29.55 -6.40 -18.70
C PHE A 436 29.55 -6.78 -17.22
N GLU A 437 28.40 -6.66 -16.54
CA GLU A 437 28.23 -6.96 -15.12
C GLU A 437 27.17 -8.03 -14.83
N PRO A 438 27.44 -9.31 -15.13
CA PRO A 438 26.44 -10.39 -15.03
C PRO A 438 25.98 -10.66 -13.60
N LYS A 439 26.70 -10.16 -12.60
CA LYS A 439 26.39 -10.30 -11.17
C LYS A 439 25.77 -9.03 -10.57
N ASN A 440 25.35 -8.06 -11.38
CA ASN A 440 24.70 -6.86 -10.86
C ASN A 440 23.26 -7.16 -10.45
N LYS A 441 23.00 -7.20 -9.14
CA LYS A 441 21.67 -7.57 -8.60
C LYS A 441 20.56 -6.59 -8.96
N TRP A 442 20.88 -5.31 -9.14
CA TRP A 442 19.89 -4.29 -9.48
C TRP A 442 19.47 -4.42 -10.94
N ALA A 443 20.44 -4.61 -11.83
CA ALA A 443 20.20 -4.90 -13.24
C ALA A 443 19.43 -6.21 -13.42
N LEU A 444 19.80 -7.30 -12.72
CA LEU A 444 19.08 -8.58 -12.77
C LEU A 444 17.63 -8.46 -12.31
N LEU A 445 17.37 -7.75 -11.21
CA LEU A 445 16.00 -7.57 -10.70
C LEU A 445 15.15 -6.71 -11.66
N THR A 446 15.78 -5.73 -12.31
CA THR A 446 15.14 -4.90 -13.33
C THR A 446 14.86 -5.69 -14.59
N LEU A 447 15.80 -6.52 -15.05
CA LEU A 447 15.65 -7.45 -16.17
C LEU A 447 14.44 -8.35 -15.95
N VAL A 448 14.35 -9.00 -14.79
CA VAL A 448 13.21 -9.87 -14.42
C VAL A 448 11.89 -9.11 -14.53
N SER A 449 11.84 -7.87 -14.09
CA SER A 449 10.62 -7.06 -14.11
C SER A 449 10.23 -6.63 -15.53
N LEU A 450 11.21 -6.24 -16.37
CA LEU A 450 11.01 -5.89 -17.78
C LEU A 450 10.57 -7.11 -18.61
N LEU A 451 11.25 -8.26 -18.45
CA LEU A 451 10.92 -9.50 -19.15
C LEU A 451 9.48 -9.95 -18.88
N ARG A 452 9.04 -9.90 -17.61
CA ARG A 452 7.68 -10.27 -17.23
C ARG A 452 6.62 -9.28 -17.71
N PHE A 453 7.00 -8.02 -17.95
CA PHE A 453 6.08 -7.02 -18.50
C PHE A 453 5.98 -7.12 -20.04
N ILE A 454 7.13 -7.25 -20.71
CA ILE A 454 7.24 -7.22 -22.18
C ILE A 454 6.88 -8.58 -22.79
N ARG A 455 7.24 -9.68 -22.13
CA ARG A 455 7.04 -11.07 -22.57
C ARG A 455 7.65 -11.41 -23.95
N PRO A 456 8.94 -11.13 -24.20
CA PRO A 456 9.60 -11.57 -25.43
C PRO A 456 9.71 -13.11 -25.49
N HIS A 457 10.09 -13.66 -26.65
CA HIS A 457 10.30 -15.10 -26.80
C HIS A 457 11.29 -15.66 -25.74
N ASN A 458 10.99 -16.83 -25.17
CA ASN A 458 11.79 -17.50 -24.11
C ASN A 458 11.98 -16.73 -22.80
N PHE A 459 11.16 -15.71 -22.50
CA PHE A 459 11.35 -14.90 -21.28
C PHE A 459 11.32 -15.72 -19.97
N HIS A 460 10.58 -16.83 -19.91
CA HIS A 460 10.52 -17.68 -18.70
C HIS A 460 11.89 -18.25 -18.31
N GLU A 461 12.69 -18.71 -19.27
CA GLU A 461 14.02 -19.26 -19.00
C GLU A 461 15.00 -18.15 -18.59
N GLU A 462 14.95 -16.99 -19.23
CA GLU A 462 15.77 -15.83 -18.82
C GLU A 462 15.40 -15.36 -17.40
N VAL A 463 14.11 -15.30 -17.05
CA VAL A 463 13.66 -14.93 -15.70
C VAL A 463 14.17 -15.93 -14.67
N LYS A 464 14.05 -17.23 -14.96
CA LYS A 464 14.53 -18.31 -14.08
C LYS A 464 16.03 -18.21 -13.85
N GLU A 465 16.81 -18.03 -14.91
CA GLU A 465 18.26 -17.90 -14.81
C GLU A 465 18.65 -16.64 -14.01
N ALA A 466 18.03 -15.50 -14.29
CA ALA A 466 18.29 -14.27 -13.55
C ALA A 466 17.97 -14.41 -12.05
N LEU A 467 16.88 -15.09 -11.68
CA LEU A 467 16.53 -15.37 -10.28
C LEU A 467 17.54 -16.32 -9.61
N ASN A 468 18.04 -17.34 -10.32
CA ASN A 468 19.08 -18.23 -9.79
C ASN A 468 20.38 -17.46 -9.50
N VAL A 469 20.79 -16.57 -10.43
CA VAL A 469 21.96 -15.71 -10.23
C VAL A 469 21.74 -14.79 -9.03
N LEU A 470 20.55 -14.16 -8.90
CA LEU A 470 20.21 -13.29 -7.77
C LEU A 470 20.34 -14.00 -6.41
N VAL A 471 19.88 -15.25 -6.30
CA VAL A 471 20.04 -16.06 -5.08
C VAL A 471 21.52 -16.23 -4.71
N SER A 472 22.39 -16.43 -5.71
CA SER A 472 23.83 -16.60 -5.47
C SER A 472 24.56 -15.30 -5.13
N VAL A 473 24.14 -14.18 -5.72
CA VAL A 473 24.79 -12.87 -5.61
C VAL A 473 24.35 -12.10 -4.36
N ASP A 474 23.09 -12.23 -3.93
CA ASP A 474 22.54 -11.58 -2.73
C ASP A 474 21.93 -12.63 -1.78
N PRO A 475 22.77 -13.48 -1.15
CA PRO A 475 22.31 -14.61 -0.34
C PRO A 475 21.51 -14.18 0.90
N GLN A 476 21.68 -12.94 1.37
CA GLN A 476 20.86 -12.40 2.47
C GLN A 476 19.38 -12.23 2.07
N ARG A 477 19.08 -12.21 0.77
CA ARG A 477 17.73 -12.09 0.20
C ARG A 477 17.31 -13.32 -0.62
N SER A 478 17.99 -14.46 -0.47
CA SER A 478 17.67 -15.70 -1.21
C SER A 478 16.18 -16.06 -1.11
N PHE A 479 15.63 -16.03 0.10
CA PHE A 479 14.22 -16.31 0.37
C PHE A 479 13.26 -15.36 -0.35
N TYR A 480 13.66 -14.09 -0.54
CA TYR A 480 12.86 -13.14 -1.32
C TYR A 480 12.80 -13.54 -2.80
N TYR A 481 13.93 -13.96 -3.39
CA TYR A 481 13.97 -14.38 -4.79
C TYR A 481 13.28 -15.73 -5.01
N GLU A 482 13.42 -16.67 -4.07
CA GLU A 482 12.67 -17.93 -4.07
C GLU A 482 11.16 -17.66 -4.01
N HIS A 483 10.73 -16.73 -3.16
CA HIS A 483 9.35 -16.28 -3.11
C HIS A 483 8.88 -15.61 -4.40
N LEU A 484 9.71 -14.79 -5.04
CA LEU A 484 9.39 -14.22 -6.35
C LEU A 484 9.20 -15.31 -7.39
N ARG A 485 10.03 -16.36 -7.39
CA ARG A 485 9.92 -17.50 -8.30
C ARG A 485 8.56 -18.19 -8.17
N SER A 486 8.17 -18.57 -6.94
CA SER A 486 6.87 -19.21 -6.68
C SER A 486 5.69 -18.28 -7.00
N LEU A 487 5.81 -16.99 -6.67
CA LEU A 487 4.80 -15.98 -7.02
C LEU A 487 4.62 -15.86 -8.54
N TYR A 488 5.72 -15.80 -9.28
CA TYR A 488 5.68 -15.61 -10.73
C TYR A 488 5.11 -16.84 -11.44
N ALA A 489 5.48 -18.04 -11.01
CA ALA A 489 4.88 -19.26 -11.53
C ALA A 489 3.36 -19.30 -11.29
N ALA A 490 2.89 -18.91 -10.09
CA ALA A 490 1.46 -18.82 -9.79
C ALA A 490 0.75 -17.76 -10.65
N LEU A 491 1.37 -16.61 -10.87
CA LEU A 491 0.84 -15.57 -11.74
C LEU A 491 0.79 -15.99 -13.21
N ASP A 492 1.75 -16.79 -13.67
CA ASP A 492 1.75 -17.32 -15.03
C ASP A 492 0.56 -18.30 -15.20
N VAL A 493 0.32 -19.22 -14.25
CA VAL A 493 -0.87 -20.09 -14.25
C VAL A 493 -2.17 -19.27 -14.26
N LEU A 494 -2.26 -18.24 -13.42
CA LEU A 494 -3.40 -17.35 -13.36
C LEU A 494 -3.64 -16.62 -14.69
N ALA A 495 -2.57 -16.14 -15.33
CA ALA A 495 -2.64 -15.46 -16.62
C ALA A 495 -3.22 -16.38 -17.70
N HIS A 496 -2.73 -17.63 -17.79
CA HIS A 496 -3.26 -18.61 -18.74
C HIS A 496 -4.75 -18.89 -18.49
N ALA A 497 -5.16 -19.08 -17.23
CA ALA A 497 -6.57 -19.29 -16.92
C ALA A 497 -7.45 -18.09 -17.31
N TYR A 498 -6.95 -16.86 -17.18
CA TYR A 498 -7.65 -15.65 -17.62
C TYR A 498 -7.73 -15.53 -19.15
N GLU A 499 -6.64 -15.85 -19.85
CA GLU A 499 -6.58 -15.88 -21.32
C GLU A 499 -7.55 -16.92 -21.89
N ASP A 500 -7.63 -18.10 -21.28
CA ASP A 500 -8.54 -19.19 -21.66
C ASP A 500 -9.97 -19.02 -21.14
N GLN A 501 -10.24 -17.96 -20.36
CA GLN A 501 -11.51 -17.74 -19.66
C GLN A 501 -11.92 -18.92 -18.74
N SER A 502 -10.94 -19.69 -18.29
CA SER A 502 -11.12 -20.82 -17.37
C SER A 502 -11.51 -20.33 -15.97
N ARG A 503 -12.31 -21.14 -15.28
CA ARG A 503 -12.60 -21.01 -13.84
C ARG A 503 -11.86 -22.06 -13.00
N GLU A 504 -10.92 -22.76 -13.63
CA GLU A 504 -10.11 -23.80 -13.01
C GLU A 504 -8.64 -23.38 -13.08
N VAL A 505 -7.94 -23.50 -11.94
CA VAL A 505 -6.51 -23.19 -11.83
C VAL A 505 -5.76 -24.30 -11.10
N VAL A 506 -4.62 -24.68 -11.65
CA VAL A 506 -3.75 -25.73 -11.09
C VAL A 506 -2.42 -25.12 -10.66
N LEU A 507 -2.29 -24.87 -9.36
CA LEU A 507 -1.13 -24.30 -8.68
C LEU A 507 -0.31 -25.41 -7.99
N HIS A 508 -0.23 -26.57 -8.62
CA HIS A 508 0.47 -27.76 -8.11
C HIS A 508 1.99 -27.63 -8.26
N ASN A 509 2.75 -28.01 -7.23
CA ASN A 509 4.22 -28.08 -7.28
C ASN A 509 4.92 -26.76 -7.68
N LEU A 510 4.51 -25.67 -7.05
CA LEU A 510 5.03 -24.32 -7.32
C LEU A 510 5.94 -23.78 -6.21
N ASP A 511 6.35 -24.62 -5.27
CA ASP A 511 7.14 -24.24 -4.09
C ASP A 511 6.50 -23.08 -3.29
N MET A 512 5.16 -23.03 -3.22
CA MET A 512 4.46 -21.95 -2.51
C MET A 512 4.53 -22.16 -0.99
N SER A 513 4.98 -21.14 -0.26
CA SER A 513 4.98 -21.12 1.22
C SER A 513 3.73 -20.44 1.81
N CYS A 514 3.03 -19.62 1.01
CA CYS A 514 1.83 -18.89 1.41
C CYS A 514 0.93 -18.56 0.21
N PHE A 515 -0.34 -18.27 0.49
CA PHE A 515 -1.29 -17.80 -0.52
C PHE A 515 -1.06 -16.31 -0.84
N ARG A 516 -1.23 -15.94 -2.12
CA ARG A 516 -1.07 -14.57 -2.61
C ARG A 516 -2.16 -14.23 -3.62
N ASN A 517 -2.56 -12.96 -3.66
CA ASN A 517 -3.53 -12.45 -4.63
C ASN A 517 -4.85 -13.25 -4.66
N LEU A 518 -5.33 -13.69 -3.48
CA LEU A 518 -6.53 -14.53 -3.35
C LEU A 518 -7.79 -13.88 -3.96
N ASP A 519 -7.82 -12.55 -4.00
CA ASP A 519 -8.86 -11.76 -4.65
C ASP A 519 -8.97 -12.05 -6.17
N TRP A 520 -7.88 -12.47 -6.83
CA TRP A 520 -7.88 -12.86 -8.25
C TRP A 520 -8.48 -14.24 -8.51
N TYR A 521 -8.63 -15.05 -7.47
CA TYR A 521 -9.24 -16.37 -7.57
C TYR A 521 -10.69 -16.37 -7.08
N ALA A 522 -11.25 -15.20 -6.75
CA ALA A 522 -12.54 -15.07 -6.08
C ALA A 522 -13.69 -15.81 -6.78
N LEU A 523 -13.64 -15.83 -8.12
CA LEU A 523 -14.66 -16.42 -8.97
C LEU A 523 -14.25 -17.77 -9.58
N MET A 524 -13.11 -18.34 -9.20
CA MET A 524 -12.68 -19.68 -9.62
C MET A 524 -13.53 -20.74 -8.93
N THR A 525 -13.84 -21.82 -9.64
CA THR A 525 -14.67 -22.94 -9.16
C THR A 525 -13.83 -24.15 -8.75
N LYS A 526 -12.67 -24.36 -9.38
CA LYS A 526 -11.74 -25.42 -9.00
C LYS A 526 -10.34 -24.87 -8.82
N ILE A 527 -9.75 -25.14 -7.67
CA ILE A 527 -8.40 -24.67 -7.36
C ILE A 527 -7.60 -25.83 -6.77
N ASP A 528 -6.46 -26.12 -7.40
CA ASP A 528 -5.50 -27.08 -6.89
C ASP A 528 -4.26 -26.37 -6.36
N PHE A 529 -4.03 -26.43 -5.06
CA PHE A 529 -2.84 -25.93 -4.36
C PHE A 529 -1.93 -27.06 -3.86
N SER A 530 -2.10 -28.29 -4.37
CA SER A 530 -1.40 -29.46 -3.85
C SER A 530 0.10 -29.44 -4.09
N ASN A 531 0.84 -30.22 -3.30
CA ASN A 531 2.29 -30.37 -3.41
C ASN A 531 3.03 -29.03 -3.29
N ASN A 532 2.78 -28.32 -2.20
CA ASN A 532 3.42 -27.04 -1.87
C ASN A 532 3.89 -27.07 -0.41
N SER A 533 4.33 -25.94 0.13
CA SER A 533 4.82 -25.79 1.51
C SER A 533 3.93 -24.89 2.37
N ILE A 534 2.62 -24.88 2.12
CA ILE A 534 1.68 -23.98 2.79
C ILE A 534 1.38 -24.47 4.21
N VAL A 535 1.50 -23.58 5.20
CA VAL A 535 1.35 -23.93 6.62
C VAL A 535 0.00 -23.53 7.23
N ARG A 536 -0.63 -22.45 6.72
CA ARG A 536 -1.86 -21.88 7.28
C ARG A 536 -2.74 -21.23 6.20
N ILE A 537 -4.04 -21.20 6.49
CA ILE A 537 -5.06 -20.48 5.71
C ILE A 537 -5.22 -19.06 6.30
N PRO A 538 -5.07 -17.98 5.51
CA PRO A 538 -5.27 -16.60 5.97
C PRO A 538 -6.75 -16.19 5.91
N ASP A 539 -7.13 -15.11 6.61
CA ASP A 539 -8.51 -14.59 6.56
C ASP A 539 -8.98 -14.24 5.14
N THR A 540 -8.07 -13.74 4.30
CA THR A 540 -8.31 -13.41 2.88
C THR A 540 -8.66 -14.61 2.02
N PHE A 541 -8.52 -15.84 2.53
CA PHE A 541 -9.00 -17.05 1.85
C PHE A 541 -10.51 -17.03 1.67
N SER A 542 -11.23 -16.25 2.48
CA SER A 542 -12.67 -16.04 2.32
C SER A 542 -13.08 -15.34 1.02
N TYR A 543 -12.12 -14.77 0.27
CA TYR A 543 -12.38 -14.23 -1.07
C TYR A 543 -12.80 -15.28 -2.10
N LEU A 544 -12.48 -16.56 -1.88
CA LEU A 544 -12.80 -17.67 -2.80
C LEU A 544 -14.29 -18.04 -2.75
N ILE A 545 -15.17 -17.10 -3.08
CA ILE A 545 -16.62 -17.22 -2.90
C ILE A 545 -17.27 -18.24 -3.84
N SER A 546 -16.65 -18.55 -4.97
CA SER A 546 -17.18 -19.47 -5.98
C SER A 546 -16.52 -20.86 -5.96
N VAL A 547 -15.53 -21.11 -5.11
CA VAL A 547 -14.81 -22.39 -5.11
C VAL A 547 -15.76 -23.53 -4.73
N LEU A 548 -15.78 -24.58 -5.56
CA LEU A 548 -16.56 -25.81 -5.38
C LEU A 548 -15.63 -26.96 -5.01
N GLU A 549 -14.50 -27.07 -5.71
CA GLU A 549 -13.48 -28.10 -5.51
C GLU A 549 -12.16 -27.45 -5.13
N LEU A 550 -11.62 -27.85 -3.97
CA LEU A 550 -10.37 -27.33 -3.44
C LEU A 550 -9.45 -28.48 -3.07
N ASN A 551 -8.29 -28.55 -3.73
CA ASN A 551 -7.24 -29.50 -3.40
C ASN A 551 -6.10 -28.78 -2.66
N LEU A 552 -5.81 -29.23 -1.44
CA LEU A 552 -4.76 -28.74 -0.55
C LEU A 552 -3.85 -29.90 -0.10
N ASP A 553 -3.83 -31.00 -0.85
CA ASP A 553 -3.02 -32.18 -0.56
C ASP A 553 -1.52 -31.84 -0.52
N ASP A 554 -0.73 -32.64 0.19
CA ASP A 554 0.75 -32.52 0.20
C ASP A 554 1.22 -31.10 0.53
N ASN A 555 0.74 -30.59 1.66
CA ASN A 555 1.14 -29.30 2.21
C ASN A 555 1.57 -29.48 3.67
N GLN A 556 1.77 -28.37 4.39
CA GLN A 556 2.21 -28.37 5.79
C GLN A 556 1.13 -27.79 6.72
N LEU A 557 -0.14 -27.87 6.33
CA LEU A 557 -1.25 -27.28 7.08
C LEU A 557 -1.37 -27.90 8.47
N ILE A 558 -1.37 -27.05 9.50
CA ILE A 558 -1.55 -27.46 10.89
C ILE A 558 -2.99 -27.26 11.40
N THR A 559 -3.80 -26.50 10.66
CA THR A 559 -5.21 -26.20 10.98
C THR A 559 -5.96 -25.79 9.72
N LEU A 560 -7.26 -26.07 9.69
CA LEU A 560 -8.21 -25.63 8.67
C LEU A 560 -9.04 -24.40 9.12
N CYS A 561 -8.65 -23.73 10.20
CA CYS A 561 -9.28 -22.49 10.65
C CYS A 561 -9.46 -21.51 9.49
N GLY A 562 -10.70 -21.06 9.28
CA GLY A 562 -11.10 -20.16 8.18
C GLY A 562 -11.74 -20.86 6.98
N ILE A 563 -11.66 -22.19 6.84
CA ILE A 563 -12.28 -22.92 5.72
C ILE A 563 -13.81 -22.83 5.73
N SER A 564 -14.39 -22.64 6.91
CA SER A 564 -15.82 -22.42 7.16
C SER A 564 -16.38 -21.20 6.43
N ARG A 565 -15.53 -20.21 6.07
CA ARG A 565 -15.93 -18.97 5.39
C ARG A 565 -16.16 -19.11 3.89
N LEU A 566 -15.94 -20.30 3.32
CA LEU A 566 -16.14 -20.57 1.89
C LEU A 566 -17.59 -21.00 1.64
N PRO A 567 -18.44 -20.13 1.06
CA PRO A 567 -19.89 -20.38 1.01
C PRO A 567 -20.28 -21.49 0.01
N SER A 568 -19.46 -21.70 -1.02
CA SER A 568 -19.77 -22.59 -2.14
C SER A 568 -19.06 -23.94 -2.08
N LEU A 569 -18.05 -24.11 -1.21
CA LEU A 569 -17.16 -25.27 -1.21
C LEU A 569 -17.95 -26.56 -0.95
N THR A 570 -17.85 -27.53 -1.88
CA THR A 570 -18.51 -28.83 -1.78
C THR A 570 -17.52 -29.98 -1.60
N ASN A 571 -16.34 -29.87 -2.21
CA ASN A 571 -15.34 -30.94 -2.23
C ASN A 571 -13.99 -30.39 -1.76
N LEU A 572 -13.46 -30.98 -0.69
CA LEU A 572 -12.18 -30.59 -0.10
C LEU A 572 -11.25 -31.81 -0.01
N SER A 573 -10.03 -31.65 -0.49
CA SER A 573 -8.95 -32.60 -0.23
C SER A 573 -7.84 -31.90 0.56
N VAL A 574 -7.46 -32.46 1.71
CA VAL A 574 -6.40 -31.94 2.59
C VAL A 574 -5.50 -33.10 3.05
N GLN A 575 -5.29 -34.08 2.18
CA GLN A 575 -4.50 -35.27 2.46
C GLN A 575 -3.03 -34.90 2.68
N ARG A 576 -2.30 -35.72 3.45
CA ARG A 576 -0.85 -35.59 3.65
C ARG A 576 -0.45 -34.18 4.10
N ASN A 577 -1.09 -33.72 5.18
CA ASN A 577 -0.80 -32.46 5.86
C ASN A 577 -0.39 -32.74 7.33
N ARG A 578 -0.29 -31.70 8.16
CA ARG A 578 0.09 -31.79 9.59
C ARG A 578 -1.09 -31.57 10.54
N LEU A 579 -2.30 -31.97 10.14
CA LEU A 579 -3.50 -31.87 10.98
C LEU A 579 -3.43 -32.94 12.07
N CYS A 580 -3.31 -32.53 13.33
CA CYS A 580 -3.01 -33.45 14.44
C CYS A 580 -4.14 -33.59 15.48
N THR A 581 -5.03 -32.59 15.60
CA THR A 581 -6.04 -32.54 16.67
C THR A 581 -7.44 -32.31 16.10
N PHE A 582 -8.48 -32.51 16.91
CA PHE A 582 -9.85 -32.25 16.45
C PHE A 582 -10.05 -30.74 16.13
N GLU A 583 -9.48 -29.86 16.94
CA GLU A 583 -9.48 -28.40 16.74
C GLU A 583 -8.84 -28.01 15.40
N SER A 584 -7.90 -28.81 14.89
CA SER A 584 -7.29 -28.57 13.58
C SER A 584 -8.27 -28.75 12.41
N ILE A 585 -9.40 -29.45 12.61
CA ILE A 585 -10.41 -29.73 11.58
C ILE A 585 -11.83 -29.30 11.98
N GLU A 586 -12.01 -28.71 13.15
CA GLU A 586 -13.32 -28.38 13.73
C GLU A 586 -14.15 -27.50 12.78
N ASP A 587 -13.52 -26.55 12.10
CA ASP A 587 -14.15 -25.64 11.13
C ASP A 587 -14.96 -26.34 10.00
N LEU A 588 -14.64 -27.59 9.68
CA LEU A 588 -15.35 -28.37 8.65
C LEU A 588 -16.85 -28.51 8.94
N VAL A 589 -17.23 -28.53 10.22
CA VAL A 589 -18.64 -28.68 10.63
C VAL A 589 -19.45 -27.42 10.34
N TYR A 590 -18.78 -26.26 10.26
CA TYR A 590 -19.40 -24.95 10.03
C TYR A 590 -19.45 -24.58 8.54
N CYS A 591 -18.81 -25.33 7.64
CA CYS A 591 -18.90 -25.09 6.21
C CYS A 591 -20.36 -25.31 5.73
N PRO A 592 -20.98 -24.34 5.03
CA PRO A 592 -22.42 -24.40 4.72
C PRO A 592 -22.78 -25.40 3.61
N SER A 593 -21.88 -25.62 2.65
CA SER A 593 -22.16 -26.43 1.44
C SER A 593 -21.28 -27.69 1.31
N LEU A 594 -20.39 -27.95 2.27
CA LEU A 594 -19.35 -28.97 2.13
C LEU A 594 -19.96 -30.38 2.12
N ARG A 595 -19.57 -31.25 1.20
CA ARG A 595 -20.16 -32.59 1.02
C ARG A 595 -19.15 -33.70 1.23
N VAL A 596 -17.96 -33.56 0.66
CA VAL A 596 -16.93 -34.58 0.68
C VAL A 596 -15.62 -33.99 1.15
N VAL A 597 -14.97 -34.64 2.11
CA VAL A 597 -13.66 -34.25 2.64
C VAL A 597 -12.72 -35.45 2.68
N TYR A 598 -11.54 -35.32 2.08
CA TYR A 598 -10.47 -36.32 2.15
C TYR A 598 -9.35 -35.85 3.10
N ILE A 599 -9.03 -36.65 4.12
CA ILE A 599 -8.04 -36.27 5.17
C ILE A 599 -6.93 -37.30 5.39
N ASN A 600 -6.77 -38.28 4.49
CA ASN A 600 -5.74 -39.33 4.60
C ASN A 600 -4.34 -38.79 4.82
N GLY A 601 -3.50 -39.51 5.55
CA GLY A 601 -2.11 -39.11 5.79
C GLY A 601 -1.93 -37.93 6.76
N ASN A 602 -2.96 -37.59 7.54
CA ASN A 602 -2.87 -36.66 8.65
C ASN A 602 -2.89 -37.42 9.99
N GLU A 603 -2.29 -36.87 11.04
CA GLU A 603 -2.26 -37.50 12.38
C GLU A 603 -3.65 -37.52 13.05
N VAL A 604 -4.54 -36.58 12.68
CA VAL A 604 -5.92 -36.48 13.20
C VAL A 604 -6.74 -37.76 12.97
N ILE A 605 -6.42 -38.57 11.95
CA ILE A 605 -7.13 -39.82 11.66
C ILE A 605 -6.90 -40.89 12.74
N LYS A 606 -5.85 -40.74 13.56
CA LYS A 606 -5.53 -41.63 14.69
C LYS A 606 -6.35 -41.31 15.94
N LEU A 607 -7.11 -40.21 15.95
CA LEU A 607 -7.94 -39.85 17.09
C LEU A 607 -9.04 -40.90 17.34
N PRO A 608 -9.20 -41.37 18.59
CA PRO A 608 -10.24 -42.34 18.90
C PRO A 608 -11.61 -41.73 18.65
N GLN A 609 -12.47 -42.48 17.96
CA GLN A 609 -13.85 -42.08 17.66
C GLN A 609 -13.99 -40.75 16.91
N LEU A 610 -13.05 -40.41 16.00
CA LEU A 610 -13.10 -39.18 15.18
C LEU A 610 -14.48 -38.91 14.55
N SER A 611 -15.12 -39.95 13.98
CA SER A 611 -16.47 -39.83 13.41
C SER A 611 -17.54 -39.44 14.46
N ASN A 612 -17.41 -39.89 15.70
CA ASN A 612 -18.31 -39.49 16.79
C ASN A 612 -18.07 -38.04 17.20
N LEU A 613 -16.81 -37.59 17.25
CA LEU A 613 -16.47 -36.21 17.60
C LEU A 613 -17.12 -35.22 16.63
N ILE A 614 -17.10 -35.51 15.33
CA ILE A 614 -17.74 -34.68 14.30
C ILE A 614 -19.26 -34.73 14.40
N SER A 615 -19.84 -35.94 14.41
CA SER A 615 -21.30 -36.11 14.38
C SER A 615 -22.00 -35.57 15.64
N LYS A 616 -21.32 -35.55 16.78
CA LYS A 616 -21.84 -35.00 18.06
C LYS A 616 -21.46 -33.54 18.29
N HIS A 617 -20.70 -32.92 17.39
CA HIS A 617 -20.30 -31.53 17.56
C HIS A 617 -21.55 -30.62 17.54
N PRO A 618 -21.71 -29.67 18.47
CA PRO A 618 -22.89 -28.79 18.50
C PRO A 618 -23.04 -27.93 17.23
N GLY A 619 -21.93 -27.67 16.54
CA GLY A 619 -21.92 -26.99 15.24
C GLY A 619 -22.36 -27.86 14.06
N PHE A 620 -22.48 -29.18 14.22
CA PHE A 620 -22.90 -30.08 13.16
C PHE A 620 -24.43 -30.05 13.00
N GLN A 621 -24.94 -29.03 12.29
CA GLN A 621 -26.37 -28.77 12.11
C GLN A 621 -26.83 -28.97 10.66
N ARG A 622 -26.57 -30.12 10.05
CA ARG A 622 -26.97 -30.39 8.66
C ARG A 622 -28.24 -31.22 8.59
N GLN A 623 -29.30 -30.62 8.05
CA GLN A 623 -30.54 -31.31 7.70
C GLN A 623 -30.49 -31.71 6.22
N GLY A 624 -30.50 -33.00 5.91
CA GLY A 624 -30.76 -33.52 4.55
C GLY A 624 -29.56 -33.69 3.61
N ASP A 625 -28.48 -32.92 3.73
CA ASP A 625 -27.29 -33.06 2.87
C ASP A 625 -26.24 -34.04 3.47
N SER A 626 -25.83 -35.03 2.68
CA SER A 626 -24.83 -36.02 3.11
C SER A 626 -23.44 -35.40 3.23
N PHE A 627 -22.89 -35.37 4.44
CA PHE A 627 -21.48 -35.07 4.71
C PHE A 627 -20.69 -36.38 4.82
N SER A 628 -19.65 -36.52 3.99
CA SER A 628 -18.77 -37.68 3.99
C SER A 628 -17.34 -37.25 4.30
N LEU A 629 -16.84 -37.71 5.45
CA LEU A 629 -15.42 -37.64 5.78
C LEU A 629 -14.76 -38.96 5.38
N VAL A 630 -13.86 -38.90 4.42
CA VAL A 630 -13.17 -40.06 3.83
C VAL A 630 -11.75 -40.15 4.39
N TYR A 631 -11.47 -41.25 5.09
CA TYR A 631 -10.15 -41.57 5.61
C TYR A 631 -9.97 -43.08 5.82
N ASP A 632 -8.74 -43.55 5.73
CA ASP A 632 -8.34 -44.91 6.02
C ASP A 632 -8.30 -45.10 7.55
N LYS A 633 -9.08 -46.06 8.05
CA LYS A 633 -9.03 -46.42 9.48
C LYS A 633 -7.71 -47.15 9.74
N THR A 634 -6.78 -46.48 10.41
CA THR A 634 -5.62 -47.15 10.99
C THR A 634 -6.12 -47.98 12.18
N PHE A 635 -6.30 -49.28 11.96
CA PHE A 635 -6.55 -50.23 13.05
C PHE A 635 -5.26 -50.38 13.86
N HIS A 636 -5.16 -49.69 14.99
CA HIS A 636 -4.24 -50.09 16.05
C HIS A 636 -4.90 -51.22 16.84
N HIS A 637 -4.37 -52.43 16.66
CA HIS A 637 -4.71 -53.62 17.45
C HIS A 637 -4.37 -53.45 18.93
#